data_AF-A0A1H5DTS2-F1
#
_entry.id   AF-A0A1H5DTS2-F1
#
_cell.length_a   1.000
_cell.length_b   1.000
_cell.length_c   1.000
_cell.angle_alpha   90.00
_cell.angle_beta   90.00
_cell.angle_gamma   90.00
#
_symmetry.space_group_name_H-M   'P 1'
#
loop_
_entity.id
_entity.type
_entity.pdbx_description
1 polymer ?
#
loop_
_entity_poly.entity_id
_entity_poly.type
_entity_poly.pdbx_seq_one_letter_code
_entity_poly.pdbx_strand_id
1 'polypeptide(L)'
;MTDMTEIDGDTERITDSLAAGWQLPAAMYSDPAVYEQERELIFRRAWQYVGREKDLAEPGAYLTAQLGDLPIVVVRDRDGVLHGHVNVCRHRLHPVAEGTGCRQLFQCRYHGWTYTHDGSLRSAPGLRDEDAFDRQTLGLRPIQVETFRGFVFANPDVAAEPLAEYLGGAHALVDELNLDFADWEHGGTYTYDIPANWKLFTENTLECYHCPLVHQDTYATAFHTTKANYQCTEFDNVAVQVAPVTELTERLAARGGLDGFRLLYLWPVSFLSVDDFVGMVARTVPLGPHSSRFVVDAFVKPGTDPAVLEQWLDIYDRTFAEDKTVVAAQQAGYDCGAVPQGRLMTNCESTIAMFQRRTWMALADPSITGPRPAPAGPAAQSAPIPREVVEADVRVDAVTTEADGVVSLTLVPVAGGVLPPWRPGAHIDLCLTGELTRQYSLCGDPHTTDRWTVAVLDAPASRGGSAYVHRQVAAGDTIRVRGPRNHFALPDAAAYLFVAGGIGITPILPMVEEAERNGRPWRLLYGGRSLSSMAFLDRLARHGDKVQVHPQDTHGLLDLDGYLAAAAPGTAVMACGPTPLLDALDAVCATNGRVTLHTERFTAPTRSDSSVTAFDVVLARTGVTLHVEEKQSILDAALGHGVPVLSSCREGLCGTCETPVLDGEPDHRDTVLTEDERARGDTMMICVSRCTSDRLVLDL
;
A
#
# COMPACT_ATOMS: atom_id res chain seq x y z
N MET A 1 -20.52 14.83 26.94
CA MET A 1 -19.89 14.96 25.61
C MET A 1 -18.42 15.13 25.89
N THR A 2 -17.70 14.02 25.93
CA THR A 2 -16.25 14.07 26.03
C THR A 2 -15.75 14.29 24.61
N ASP A 3 -15.16 15.44 24.39
CA ASP A 3 -14.59 15.86 23.12
C ASP A 3 -13.28 15.06 22.93
N MET A 4 -13.11 14.37 21.81
CA MET A 4 -11.88 13.60 21.52
C MET A 4 -10.65 14.49 21.31
N THR A 5 -10.77 15.81 21.42
CA THR A 5 -9.60 16.70 21.57
C THR A 5 -8.77 16.40 22.84
N GLU A 6 -9.26 15.59 23.78
CA GLU A 6 -8.44 15.02 24.88
C GLU A 6 -7.57 13.80 24.48
N ILE A 7 -7.67 13.31 23.22
CA ILE A 7 -6.93 12.13 22.68
C ILE A 7 -5.61 12.53 21.99
N ASP A 8 -5.21 13.81 22.01
CA ASP A 8 -3.93 14.23 21.43
C ASP A 8 -2.71 13.63 22.19
N GLY A 9 -2.89 13.27 23.48
CA GLY A 9 -1.92 12.47 24.25
C GLY A 9 -2.19 10.96 24.26
N ASP A 10 -3.26 10.52 23.60
CA ASP A 10 -3.79 9.14 23.65
C ASP A 10 -3.64 8.43 22.29
N THR A 11 -3.45 9.18 21.20
CA THR A 11 -3.26 8.61 19.85
C THR A 11 -1.96 7.81 19.73
N GLU A 12 -0.84 8.39 20.19
CA GLU A 12 0.46 7.73 20.26
C GLU A 12 0.39 6.52 21.21
N ARG A 13 -0.34 6.66 22.32
CA ARG A 13 -0.57 5.58 23.29
C ARG A 13 -1.33 4.38 22.71
N ILE A 14 -2.36 4.60 21.90
CA ILE A 14 -3.12 3.51 21.26
C ILE A 14 -2.26 2.83 20.18
N THR A 15 -1.56 3.61 19.36
CA THR A 15 -0.63 3.08 18.35
C THR A 15 0.44 2.18 18.97
N ASP A 16 1.09 2.64 20.05
CA ASP A 16 2.10 1.88 20.80
C ASP A 16 1.49 0.63 21.46
N SER A 17 0.27 0.75 21.99
CA SER A 17 -0.46 -0.36 22.61
C SER A 17 -0.74 -1.47 21.58
N LEU A 18 -1.21 -1.13 20.39
CA LEU A 18 -1.42 -2.08 19.30
C LEU A 18 -0.09 -2.72 18.85
N ALA A 19 0.99 -1.95 18.73
CA ALA A 19 2.32 -2.46 18.41
C ALA A 19 2.84 -3.46 19.47
N ALA A 20 2.48 -3.27 20.73
CA ALA A 20 2.79 -4.17 21.84
C ALA A 20 1.86 -5.41 21.95
N GLY A 21 0.91 -5.57 21.02
CA GLY A 21 0.00 -6.73 20.94
C GLY A 21 -1.25 -6.62 21.82
N TRP A 22 -1.61 -5.42 22.27
CA TRP A 22 -2.89 -5.17 22.92
C TRP A 22 -4.00 -4.98 21.87
N GLN A 23 -5.24 -5.24 22.28
CA GLN A 23 -6.40 -5.00 21.44
C GLN A 23 -6.77 -3.51 21.38
N LEU A 24 -7.61 -3.09 20.43
CA LEU A 24 -8.26 -1.78 20.50
C LEU A 24 -8.94 -1.57 21.88
N PRO A 25 -8.94 -0.34 22.42
CA PRO A 25 -9.64 -0.03 23.67
C PRO A 25 -11.11 -0.43 23.64
N ALA A 26 -11.62 -0.90 24.79
CA ALA A 26 -12.98 -1.41 24.88
C ALA A 26 -14.05 -0.40 24.49
N ALA A 27 -13.82 0.89 24.77
CA ALA A 27 -14.68 1.98 24.36
C ALA A 27 -14.88 2.07 22.83
N MET A 28 -13.90 1.63 22.03
CA MET A 28 -14.02 1.65 20.57
C MET A 28 -15.05 0.65 20.03
N TYR A 29 -15.51 -0.30 20.85
CA TYR A 29 -16.52 -1.29 20.47
C TYR A 29 -17.92 -0.96 20.99
N SER A 30 -18.06 0.04 21.87
CA SER A 30 -19.31 0.33 22.57
C SER A 30 -19.74 1.80 22.50
N ASP A 31 -18.83 2.74 22.24
CA ASP A 31 -19.16 4.17 22.17
C ASP A 31 -19.89 4.51 20.85
N PRO A 32 -21.13 5.05 20.90
CA PRO A 32 -21.84 5.53 19.72
C PRO A 32 -21.08 6.61 18.93
N ALA A 33 -20.25 7.43 19.57
CA ALA A 33 -19.47 8.45 18.88
C ALA A 33 -18.40 7.84 17.98
N VAL A 34 -17.79 6.73 18.40
CA VAL A 34 -16.85 5.97 17.57
C VAL A 34 -17.58 5.39 16.37
N TYR A 35 -18.79 4.86 16.55
CA TYR A 35 -19.59 4.35 15.43
C TYR A 35 -19.89 5.43 14.36
N GLU A 36 -20.21 6.66 14.77
CA GLU A 36 -20.40 7.77 13.82
C GLU A 36 -19.11 8.11 13.06
N GLN A 37 -17.96 8.05 13.72
CA GLN A 37 -16.67 8.25 13.06
C GLN A 37 -16.35 7.11 12.08
N GLU A 38 -16.60 5.85 12.45
CA GLU A 38 -16.41 4.71 11.55
C GLU A 38 -17.26 4.85 10.28
N ARG A 39 -18.49 5.36 10.38
CA ARG A 39 -19.32 5.67 9.20
C ARG A 39 -18.61 6.60 8.23
N GLU A 40 -18.06 7.71 8.71
CA GLU A 40 -17.48 8.76 7.86
C GLU A 40 -16.03 8.48 7.44
N LEU A 41 -15.24 7.84 8.31
CA LEU A 41 -13.80 7.64 8.13
C LEU A 41 -13.46 6.27 7.54
N ILE A 42 -14.32 5.27 7.72
CA ILE A 42 -14.11 3.90 7.22
C ILE A 42 -15.09 3.60 6.08
N PHE A 43 -16.38 3.50 6.37
CA PHE A 43 -17.36 2.98 5.40
C PHE A 43 -17.59 3.90 4.21
N ARG A 44 -17.35 5.21 4.35
CA ARG A 44 -17.38 6.16 3.24
C ARG A 44 -16.09 6.24 2.43
N ARG A 45 -15.04 5.52 2.81
CA ARG A 45 -13.68 5.69 2.24
C ARG A 45 -12.98 4.39 1.87
N ALA A 46 -13.67 3.27 2.02
CA ALA A 46 -13.10 1.95 1.79
C ALA A 46 -13.86 1.18 0.72
N TRP A 47 -13.12 0.35 -0.01
CA TRP A 47 -13.68 -0.58 -0.99
C TRP A 47 -14.55 -1.63 -0.31
N GLN A 48 -15.76 -1.83 -0.84
CA GLN A 48 -16.75 -2.76 -0.31
C GLN A 48 -17.40 -3.54 -1.44
N TYR A 49 -17.69 -4.82 -1.17
CA TYR A 49 -18.41 -5.68 -2.10
C TYR A 49 -19.84 -5.15 -2.39
N VAL A 50 -20.24 -5.21 -3.66
CA VAL A 50 -21.52 -4.69 -4.14
C VAL A 50 -22.40 -5.78 -4.74
N GLY A 51 -21.83 -6.65 -5.57
CA GLY A 51 -22.60 -7.64 -6.33
C GLY A 51 -21.74 -8.36 -7.37
N ARG A 52 -22.37 -9.08 -8.30
CA ARG A 52 -21.64 -9.78 -9.38
C ARG A 52 -21.58 -8.93 -10.64
N GLU A 53 -20.46 -9.03 -11.33
CA GLU A 53 -20.29 -8.35 -12.61
C GLU A 53 -21.30 -8.84 -13.66
N LYS A 54 -21.62 -10.14 -13.64
CA LYS A 54 -22.60 -10.73 -14.55
C LYS A 54 -24.00 -10.13 -14.44
N ASP A 55 -24.38 -9.62 -13.26
CA ASP A 55 -25.68 -8.99 -13.04
C ASP A 55 -25.74 -7.60 -13.69
N LEU A 56 -24.59 -7.11 -14.16
CA LEU A 56 -24.39 -5.86 -14.89
C LEU A 56 -23.90 -6.10 -16.33
N ALA A 57 -24.08 -7.30 -16.90
CA ALA A 57 -23.47 -7.66 -18.19
C ALA A 57 -23.97 -6.83 -19.37
N GLU A 58 -25.26 -6.45 -19.38
CA GLU A 58 -25.87 -5.72 -20.49
C GLU A 58 -25.88 -4.20 -20.28
N PRO A 59 -25.79 -3.39 -21.36
CA PRO A 59 -26.02 -1.96 -21.29
C PRO A 59 -27.35 -1.58 -20.61
N GLY A 60 -27.25 -0.71 -19.61
CA GLY A 60 -28.35 -0.25 -18.78
C GLY A 60 -28.70 -1.18 -17.63
N ALA A 61 -28.08 -2.35 -17.52
CA ALA A 61 -28.19 -3.22 -16.35
C ALA A 61 -27.66 -2.48 -15.12
N TYR A 62 -28.42 -2.50 -14.05
CA TYR A 62 -28.11 -1.83 -12.80
C TYR A 62 -28.45 -2.71 -11.60
N LEU A 63 -27.78 -2.45 -10.48
CA LEU A 63 -28.12 -2.97 -9.17
C LEU A 63 -28.00 -1.86 -8.12
N THR A 64 -28.81 -1.94 -7.06
CA THR A 64 -28.69 -1.07 -5.89
C THR A 64 -28.15 -1.82 -4.69
N ALA A 65 -27.28 -1.18 -3.91
CA ALA A 65 -26.68 -1.76 -2.70
C ALA A 65 -26.54 -0.70 -1.60
N GLN A 66 -26.02 -1.12 -0.43
CA GLN A 66 -25.63 -0.22 0.66
C GLN A 66 -24.15 -0.41 0.97
N LEU A 67 -23.41 0.70 1.10
CA LEU A 67 -22.03 0.73 1.59
C LEU A 67 -22.05 1.36 2.98
N GLY A 68 -22.00 0.53 4.02
CA GLY A 68 -22.45 0.93 5.36
C GLY A 68 -23.91 1.39 5.31
N ASP A 69 -24.13 2.67 5.58
CA ASP A 69 -25.45 3.33 5.54
C ASP A 69 -25.77 4.04 4.20
N LEU A 70 -24.82 4.08 3.27
CA LEU A 70 -24.91 4.87 2.05
C LEU A 70 -25.63 4.07 0.95
N PRO A 71 -26.83 4.47 0.49
CA PRO A 71 -27.49 3.82 -0.63
C PRO A 71 -26.79 4.17 -1.94
N ILE A 72 -26.46 3.16 -2.72
CA ILE A 72 -25.77 3.31 -4.01
C ILE A 72 -26.52 2.61 -5.15
N VAL A 73 -26.19 3.02 -6.37
CA VAL A 73 -26.59 2.36 -7.61
C VAL A 73 -25.36 2.23 -8.50
N VAL A 74 -25.15 1.02 -9.04
CA VAL A 74 -24.13 0.75 -10.04
C VAL A 74 -24.84 0.38 -11.35
N VAL A 75 -24.37 0.91 -12.47
CA VAL A 75 -24.94 0.68 -13.79
C VAL A 75 -23.86 0.50 -14.85
N ARG A 76 -24.07 -0.38 -15.82
CA ARG A 76 -23.24 -0.44 -17.03
C ARG A 76 -23.84 0.44 -18.12
N ASP A 77 -23.06 1.32 -18.72
CA ASP A 77 -23.53 2.12 -19.84
C ASP A 77 -23.46 1.35 -21.18
N ARG A 78 -23.83 2.02 -22.27
CA ARG A 78 -23.80 1.46 -23.63
C ARG A 78 -22.41 1.20 -24.20
N ASP A 79 -21.42 1.89 -23.66
CA ASP A 79 -20.02 1.79 -24.07
C ASP A 79 -19.29 0.72 -23.22
N GLY A 80 -20.01 0.06 -22.31
CA GLY A 80 -19.53 -1.03 -21.47
C GLY A 80 -18.90 -0.56 -20.15
N VAL A 81 -18.91 0.74 -19.86
CA VAL A 81 -18.29 1.32 -18.66
C VAL A 81 -19.23 1.19 -17.47
N LEU A 82 -18.69 0.80 -16.32
CA LEU A 82 -19.41 0.80 -15.04
C LEU A 82 -19.39 2.19 -14.43
N HIS A 83 -20.56 2.66 -14.00
CA HIS A 83 -20.74 3.92 -13.27
C HIS A 83 -21.38 3.62 -11.93
N GLY A 84 -20.83 4.19 -10.86
CA GLY A 84 -21.43 4.18 -9.54
C GLY A 84 -21.91 5.56 -9.13
N HIS A 85 -23.06 5.60 -8.46
CA HIS A 85 -23.61 6.81 -7.88
C HIS A 85 -24.23 6.56 -6.52
N VAL A 86 -24.22 7.59 -5.67
CA VAL A 86 -25.13 7.66 -4.52
C VAL A 86 -26.57 7.64 -5.06
N ASN A 87 -27.37 6.66 -4.65
CA ASN A 87 -28.74 6.42 -5.13
C ASN A 87 -29.73 7.37 -4.45
N VAL A 88 -29.50 8.67 -4.61
CA VAL A 88 -30.24 9.74 -3.95
C VAL A 88 -30.46 10.87 -4.96
N CYS A 89 -31.72 11.07 -5.35
CA CYS A 89 -32.13 12.15 -6.24
C CYS A 89 -31.76 13.51 -5.63
N ARG A 90 -31.13 14.37 -6.42
CA ARG A 90 -30.65 15.70 -5.98
C ARG A 90 -31.74 16.72 -5.70
N HIS A 91 -33.01 16.39 -5.95
CA HIS A 91 -34.15 17.26 -5.63
C HIS A 91 -34.59 17.13 -4.17
N ARG A 92 -35.15 15.97 -3.79
CA ARG A 92 -35.68 15.70 -2.44
C ARG A 92 -35.27 14.33 -1.93
N LEU A 93 -34.08 13.89 -2.31
CA LEU A 93 -33.36 12.75 -1.76
C LEU A 93 -34.05 11.39 -1.90
N HIS A 94 -35.03 11.27 -2.80
CA HIS A 94 -35.68 9.99 -3.10
C HIS A 94 -34.74 9.09 -3.92
N PRO A 95 -34.73 7.76 -3.72
CA PRO A 95 -33.95 6.85 -4.56
C PRO A 95 -34.33 6.99 -6.04
N VAL A 96 -33.34 6.84 -6.91
CA VAL A 96 -33.54 6.89 -8.38
C VAL A 96 -33.72 5.51 -8.98
N ALA A 97 -33.25 4.48 -8.28
CA ALA A 97 -33.37 3.08 -8.62
C ALA A 97 -33.68 2.23 -7.38
N GLU A 98 -34.26 1.04 -7.59
CA GLU A 98 -34.52 0.05 -6.55
C GLU A 98 -34.23 -1.34 -7.13
N GLY A 99 -33.64 -2.21 -6.31
CA GLY A 99 -33.31 -3.58 -6.66
C GLY A 99 -32.34 -3.69 -7.82
N THR A 100 -32.55 -4.69 -8.67
CA THR A 100 -31.84 -4.87 -9.94
C THR A 100 -32.76 -4.61 -11.12
N GLY A 101 -32.20 -4.30 -12.29
CA GLY A 101 -32.99 -4.16 -13.51
C GLY A 101 -32.17 -3.63 -14.67
N CYS A 102 -32.84 -3.31 -15.78
CA CYS A 102 -32.20 -2.69 -16.95
C CYS A 102 -32.98 -1.45 -17.40
N ARG A 103 -32.30 -0.29 -17.49
CA ARG A 103 -32.91 0.99 -17.87
C ARG A 103 -31.94 1.85 -18.67
N GLN A 104 -32.47 2.58 -19.64
CA GLN A 104 -31.70 3.54 -20.44
C GLN A 104 -31.39 4.84 -19.69
N LEU A 105 -32.20 5.20 -18.69
CA LEU A 105 -32.08 6.40 -17.85
C LEU A 105 -32.64 6.11 -16.46
N PHE A 106 -32.18 6.87 -15.47
CA PHE A 106 -32.75 6.85 -14.14
C PHE A 106 -33.75 7.99 -13.96
N GLN A 107 -35.04 7.68 -14.04
CA GLN A 107 -36.10 8.62 -13.69
C GLN A 107 -36.53 8.43 -12.23
N CYS A 108 -36.32 9.46 -11.41
CA CYS A 108 -36.80 9.51 -10.03
C CYS A 108 -38.33 9.44 -10.00
N ARG A 109 -38.86 8.45 -9.28
CA ARG A 109 -40.31 8.19 -9.18
C ARG A 109 -41.09 9.25 -8.41
N TYR A 110 -40.41 10.14 -7.68
CA TYR A 110 -41.09 11.17 -6.91
C TYR A 110 -41.61 12.31 -7.79
N HIS A 111 -40.73 12.96 -8.56
CA HIS A 111 -41.08 14.16 -9.35
C HIS A 111 -40.53 14.11 -10.79
N GLY A 112 -40.08 12.95 -11.27
CA GLY A 112 -39.70 12.77 -12.68
C GLY A 112 -38.33 13.35 -13.08
N TRP A 113 -37.48 13.76 -12.13
CA TRP A 113 -36.09 14.13 -12.44
C TRP A 113 -35.36 12.94 -13.04
N THR A 114 -34.72 13.15 -14.19
CA THR A 114 -34.17 12.09 -15.02
C THR A 114 -32.68 12.28 -15.20
N TYR A 115 -31.91 11.24 -14.89
CA TYR A 115 -30.46 11.21 -14.94
C TYR A 115 -29.97 10.20 -15.99
N THR A 116 -28.82 10.50 -16.60
CA THR A 116 -28.07 9.57 -17.45
C THR A 116 -27.22 8.61 -16.60
N HIS A 117 -26.62 7.58 -17.23
CA HIS A 117 -25.80 6.58 -16.53
C HIS A 117 -24.52 7.15 -15.91
N ASP A 118 -23.95 8.20 -16.49
CA ASP A 118 -22.85 9.00 -15.93
C ASP A 118 -23.29 9.89 -14.75
N GLY A 119 -24.56 9.85 -14.36
CA GLY A 119 -25.12 10.64 -13.27
C GLY A 119 -25.58 12.06 -13.66
N SER A 120 -25.31 12.53 -14.88
CA SER A 120 -25.69 13.87 -15.30
C SER A 120 -27.22 14.07 -15.27
N LEU A 121 -27.68 15.24 -14.80
CA LEU A 121 -29.10 15.58 -14.82
C LEU A 121 -29.53 15.91 -16.25
N ARG A 122 -30.29 15.01 -16.87
CA ARG A 122 -30.80 15.18 -18.24
C ARG A 122 -31.96 16.16 -18.29
N SER A 123 -32.97 15.95 -17.44
CA SER A 123 -34.18 16.75 -17.41
C SER A 123 -34.86 16.74 -16.03
N ALA A 124 -35.46 17.86 -15.67
CA ALA A 124 -36.34 17.99 -14.51
C ALA A 124 -37.61 18.75 -14.94
N PRO A 125 -38.82 18.28 -14.58
CA PRO A 125 -40.05 19.03 -14.84
C PRO A 125 -40.00 20.44 -14.22
N GLY A 126 -40.39 21.46 -14.98
CA GLY A 126 -40.42 22.87 -14.54
C GLY A 126 -39.06 23.58 -14.51
N LEU A 127 -37.95 22.89 -14.79
CA LEU A 127 -36.60 23.47 -14.70
C LEU A 127 -36.38 24.69 -15.61
N ARG A 128 -37.09 24.76 -16.76
CA ARG A 128 -36.98 25.88 -17.71
C ARG A 128 -37.56 27.18 -17.19
N ASP A 129 -38.38 27.10 -16.14
CA ASP A 129 -39.09 28.23 -15.55
C ASP A 129 -38.36 28.79 -14.31
N GLU A 130 -37.16 28.25 -13.99
CA GLU A 130 -36.40 28.53 -12.77
C GLU A 130 -34.92 28.82 -13.09
N ASP A 131 -34.57 30.09 -13.30
CA ASP A 131 -33.21 30.52 -13.66
C ASP A 131 -32.15 30.22 -12.58
N ALA A 132 -32.58 29.98 -11.33
CA ALA A 132 -31.68 29.71 -10.21
C ALA A 132 -31.11 28.28 -10.19
N PHE A 133 -31.59 27.37 -11.04
CA PHE A 133 -31.19 25.96 -11.03
C PHE A 133 -30.16 25.66 -12.13
N ASP A 134 -28.88 25.63 -11.75
CA ASP A 134 -27.84 25.11 -12.64
C ASP A 134 -27.88 23.58 -12.71
N ARG A 135 -28.42 23.08 -13.81
CA ARG A 135 -28.51 21.65 -14.14
C ARG A 135 -27.17 20.92 -14.03
N GLN A 136 -26.03 21.58 -14.34
CA GLN A 136 -24.71 20.95 -14.34
C GLN A 136 -24.25 20.58 -12.92
N THR A 137 -24.73 21.27 -11.90
CA THR A 137 -24.36 21.02 -10.48
C THR A 137 -25.25 19.97 -9.79
N LEU A 138 -26.31 19.54 -10.48
CA LEU A 138 -27.40 18.74 -9.93
C LEU A 138 -27.40 17.28 -10.43
N GLY A 139 -26.29 16.80 -10.97
CA GLY A 139 -26.07 15.38 -11.24
C GLY A 139 -25.99 14.54 -9.97
N LEU A 140 -26.20 13.23 -10.11
CA LEU A 140 -25.96 12.27 -9.02
C LEU A 140 -24.51 12.37 -8.54
N ARG A 141 -24.29 12.05 -7.26
CA ARG A 141 -22.94 12.09 -6.67
C ARG A 141 -22.21 10.81 -7.09
N PRO A 142 -21.09 10.90 -7.83
CA PRO A 142 -20.36 9.72 -8.27
C PRO A 142 -19.66 9.04 -7.09
N ILE A 143 -19.40 7.75 -7.26
CA ILE A 143 -18.54 6.91 -6.41
C ILE A 143 -17.62 6.09 -7.33
N GLN A 144 -16.50 5.58 -6.81
CA GLN A 144 -15.69 4.65 -7.59
C GLN A 144 -16.34 3.26 -7.64
N VAL A 145 -16.20 2.59 -8.77
CA VAL A 145 -16.64 1.21 -8.98
C VAL A 145 -15.59 0.49 -9.81
N GLU A 146 -15.15 -0.65 -9.32
CA GLU A 146 -14.20 -1.51 -9.99
C GLU A 146 -14.61 -2.97 -9.84
N THR A 147 -14.03 -3.82 -10.68
CA THR A 147 -14.30 -5.26 -10.69
C THR A 147 -13.06 -6.03 -10.30
N PHE A 148 -13.23 -7.05 -9.48
CA PHE A 148 -12.18 -8.00 -9.16
C PHE A 148 -12.77 -9.40 -9.20
N ARG A 149 -12.19 -10.26 -10.06
CA ARG A 149 -12.58 -11.67 -10.25
C ARG A 149 -14.09 -11.86 -10.41
N GLY A 150 -14.71 -11.14 -11.34
CA GLY A 150 -16.15 -11.24 -11.65
C GLY A 150 -17.09 -10.70 -10.57
N PHE A 151 -16.56 -10.06 -9.53
CA PHE A 151 -17.31 -9.34 -8.50
C PHE A 151 -17.10 -7.83 -8.61
N VAL A 152 -18.12 -7.07 -8.24
CA VAL A 152 -18.13 -5.60 -8.27
C VAL A 152 -17.88 -5.08 -6.87
N PHE A 153 -16.97 -4.11 -6.76
CA PHE A 153 -16.68 -3.38 -5.55
C PHE A 153 -16.88 -1.89 -5.79
N ALA A 154 -17.17 -1.15 -4.74
CA ALA A 154 -17.30 0.29 -4.80
C ALA A 154 -16.67 0.98 -3.59
N ASN A 155 -16.18 2.19 -3.82
CA ASN A 155 -15.66 3.08 -2.79
C ASN A 155 -16.36 4.44 -2.91
N PRO A 156 -17.05 4.93 -1.85
CA PRO A 156 -17.72 6.22 -1.92
C PRO A 156 -16.78 7.42 -2.08
N ASP A 157 -15.50 7.27 -1.72
CA ASP A 157 -14.49 8.29 -1.95
C ASP A 157 -14.01 8.23 -3.40
N VAL A 158 -14.34 9.25 -4.18
CA VAL A 158 -13.90 9.39 -5.58
C VAL A 158 -12.40 9.61 -5.71
N ALA A 159 -11.72 9.97 -4.62
CA ALA A 159 -10.26 10.10 -4.55
C ALA A 159 -9.58 8.85 -3.97
N ALA A 160 -10.32 7.76 -3.73
CA ALA A 160 -9.74 6.50 -3.30
C ALA A 160 -8.70 5.98 -4.30
N GLU A 161 -7.70 5.28 -3.77
CA GLU A 161 -6.81 4.49 -4.61
C GLU A 161 -7.59 3.41 -5.37
N PRO A 162 -7.19 3.07 -6.61
CA PRO A 162 -7.80 1.97 -7.36
C PRO A 162 -7.86 0.66 -6.58
N LEU A 163 -8.84 -0.20 -6.85
CA LEU A 163 -9.04 -1.46 -6.12
C LEU A 163 -7.82 -2.38 -6.25
N ALA A 164 -7.15 -2.38 -7.41
CA ALA A 164 -5.92 -3.14 -7.60
C ALA A 164 -4.79 -2.67 -6.68
N GLU A 165 -4.69 -1.36 -6.40
CA GLU A 165 -3.73 -0.83 -5.41
C GLU A 165 -4.11 -1.25 -4.01
N TYR A 166 -5.40 -1.14 -3.71
CA TYR A 166 -5.97 -1.48 -2.43
C TYR A 166 -5.71 -2.95 -2.04
N LEU A 167 -5.80 -3.86 -3.01
CA LEU A 167 -5.47 -5.29 -2.85
C LEU A 167 -3.97 -5.53 -2.67
N GLY A 168 -3.12 -4.66 -3.24
CA GLY A 168 -1.66 -4.76 -3.18
C GLY A 168 -1.15 -6.11 -3.68
N GLY A 169 -0.16 -6.66 -2.97
CA GLY A 169 0.44 -7.96 -3.28
C GLY A 169 -0.51 -9.16 -3.17
N ALA A 170 -1.69 -8.99 -2.54
CA ALA A 170 -2.64 -10.09 -2.37
C ALA A 170 -3.20 -10.56 -3.72
N HIS A 171 -3.26 -9.69 -4.73
CA HIS A 171 -3.77 -10.03 -6.05
C HIS A 171 -3.06 -11.26 -6.64
N ALA A 172 -1.71 -11.27 -6.62
CA ALA A 172 -0.91 -12.37 -7.13
C ALA A 172 -1.12 -13.68 -6.35
N LEU A 173 -1.18 -13.60 -5.01
CA LEU A 173 -1.43 -14.77 -4.18
C LEU A 173 -2.83 -15.35 -4.41
N VAL A 174 -3.84 -14.50 -4.57
CA VAL A 174 -5.21 -14.94 -4.87
C VAL A 174 -5.30 -15.60 -6.25
N ASP A 175 -4.45 -15.18 -7.20
CA ASP A 175 -4.30 -15.85 -8.49
C ASP A 175 -3.74 -17.25 -8.36
N GLU A 176 -2.69 -17.43 -7.57
CA GLU A 176 -2.09 -18.74 -7.29
C GLU A 176 -3.04 -19.68 -6.54
N LEU A 177 -3.84 -19.14 -5.61
CA LEU A 177 -4.78 -19.91 -4.80
C LEU A 177 -6.09 -20.26 -5.53
N ASN A 178 -6.25 -19.82 -6.78
CA ASN A 178 -7.42 -20.09 -7.62
C ASN A 178 -8.76 -19.79 -6.93
N LEU A 179 -8.86 -18.61 -6.31
CA LEU A 179 -10.09 -18.05 -5.76
C LEU A 179 -11.01 -17.57 -6.91
N ASP A 180 -11.48 -18.50 -7.75
CA ASP A 180 -12.35 -18.21 -8.89
C ASP A 180 -13.64 -19.04 -8.83
N PHE A 181 -14.71 -18.36 -8.45
CA PHE A 181 -16.06 -18.92 -8.35
C PHE A 181 -17.13 -17.95 -8.84
N ALA A 182 -16.73 -16.88 -9.54
CA ALA A 182 -17.66 -15.84 -9.95
C ALA A 182 -18.62 -16.28 -11.06
N ASP A 183 -18.33 -17.37 -11.75
CA ASP A 183 -19.22 -18.01 -12.73
C ASP A 183 -20.14 -19.09 -12.11
N TRP A 184 -19.96 -19.43 -10.83
CA TRP A 184 -20.77 -20.45 -10.16
C TRP A 184 -22.22 -19.98 -9.95
N GLU A 185 -23.14 -20.92 -9.86
CA GLU A 185 -24.57 -20.59 -9.70
C GLU A 185 -24.83 -20.01 -8.31
N HIS A 186 -25.63 -18.95 -8.21
CA HIS A 186 -26.00 -18.39 -6.90
C HIS A 186 -26.97 -19.35 -6.22
N GLY A 187 -26.52 -19.97 -5.13
CA GLY A 187 -27.28 -20.96 -4.36
C GLY A 187 -28.19 -20.34 -3.30
N GLY A 188 -27.95 -19.08 -2.93
CA GLY A 188 -28.80 -18.35 -1.98
C GLY A 188 -28.04 -17.27 -1.22
N THR A 189 -28.80 -16.44 -0.50
CA THR A 189 -28.28 -15.41 0.41
C THR A 189 -28.73 -15.73 1.82
N TYR A 190 -27.77 -15.86 2.74
CA TYR A 190 -27.98 -16.13 4.16
C TYR A 190 -27.70 -14.86 4.96
N THR A 191 -28.38 -14.67 6.09
CA THR A 191 -28.27 -13.46 6.88
C THR A 191 -28.36 -13.76 8.36
N TYR A 192 -27.40 -13.25 9.13
CA TYR A 192 -27.28 -13.45 10.56
C TYR A 192 -27.21 -12.10 11.25
N ASP A 193 -28.25 -11.75 12.02
CA ASP A 193 -28.22 -10.58 12.90
C ASP A 193 -27.35 -10.89 14.12
N ILE A 194 -26.28 -10.13 14.30
CA ILE A 194 -25.29 -10.29 15.36
C ILE A 194 -25.50 -9.17 16.39
N PRO A 195 -25.85 -9.47 17.65
CA PRO A 195 -26.01 -8.47 18.71
C PRO A 195 -24.64 -8.07 19.27
N ALA A 196 -23.75 -7.61 18.38
CA ALA A 196 -22.41 -7.15 18.70
C ALA A 196 -21.93 -6.14 17.65
N ASN A 197 -20.91 -5.37 18.01
CA ASN A 197 -20.18 -4.47 17.15
C ASN A 197 -19.62 -5.21 15.92
N TRP A 198 -19.63 -4.56 14.76
CA TRP A 198 -19.17 -5.15 13.49
C TRP A 198 -17.72 -5.62 13.54
N LYS A 199 -16.87 -4.94 14.32
CA LYS A 199 -15.45 -5.29 14.49
C LYS A 199 -15.31 -6.67 15.13
N LEU A 200 -16.09 -6.99 16.17
CA LEU A 200 -15.96 -8.27 16.88
C LEU A 200 -16.26 -9.47 15.98
N PHE A 201 -17.31 -9.40 15.16
CA PHE A 201 -17.62 -10.49 14.24
C PHE A 201 -16.59 -10.61 13.11
N THR A 202 -16.08 -9.47 12.65
CA THR A 202 -14.99 -9.43 11.66
C THR A 202 -13.73 -10.06 12.23
N GLU A 203 -13.31 -9.67 13.43
CA GLU A 203 -12.14 -10.22 14.14
C GLU A 203 -12.27 -11.72 14.35
N ASN A 204 -13.44 -12.20 14.80
CA ASN A 204 -13.72 -13.64 14.95
C ASN A 204 -13.53 -14.41 13.63
N THR A 205 -13.85 -13.80 12.48
CA THR A 205 -13.66 -14.44 11.17
C THR A 205 -12.18 -14.42 10.73
N LEU A 206 -11.35 -13.59 11.35
CA LEU A 206 -9.96 -13.37 10.94
C LEU A 206 -8.96 -14.31 11.61
N GLU A 207 -9.37 -15.19 12.50
CA GLU A 207 -8.51 -16.21 13.11
C GLU A 207 -9.22 -17.55 13.23
N CYS A 208 -8.47 -18.59 13.56
CA CYS A 208 -9.02 -19.91 13.83
C CYS A 208 -8.47 -20.53 15.12
N TYR A 209 -8.04 -19.68 16.04
CA TYR A 209 -7.63 -20.03 17.39
C TYR A 209 -8.80 -20.54 18.23
N HIS A 210 -10.01 -19.99 18.04
CA HIS A 210 -11.22 -20.48 18.70
C HIS A 210 -11.77 -21.76 18.05
N CYS A 211 -11.49 -22.01 16.77
CA CYS A 211 -12.09 -23.10 15.99
C CYS A 211 -11.99 -24.49 16.64
N PRO A 212 -10.84 -24.93 17.21
CA PRO A 212 -10.75 -26.26 17.84
C PRO A 212 -11.63 -26.43 19.08
N LEU A 213 -12.11 -25.33 19.66
CA LEU A 213 -12.98 -25.34 20.84
C LEU A 213 -14.44 -25.10 20.48
N VAL A 214 -14.72 -24.10 19.64
CA VAL A 214 -16.09 -23.67 19.33
C VAL A 214 -16.69 -24.52 18.21
N HIS A 215 -15.91 -24.86 17.18
CA HIS A 215 -16.40 -25.52 15.97
C HIS A 215 -16.08 -27.02 15.91
N GLN A 216 -16.06 -27.67 17.08
CA GLN A 216 -15.68 -29.08 17.22
C GLN A 216 -16.53 -30.04 16.38
N ASP A 217 -17.80 -29.67 16.16
CA ASP A 217 -18.80 -30.47 15.44
C ASP A 217 -19.21 -29.86 14.08
N THR A 218 -18.48 -28.83 13.65
CA THR A 218 -18.77 -28.03 12.44
C THR A 218 -17.48 -27.77 11.66
N TYR A 219 -16.99 -26.54 11.55
CA TYR A 219 -15.85 -26.14 10.72
C TYR A 219 -14.57 -26.95 10.99
N ALA A 220 -14.26 -27.26 12.26
CA ALA A 220 -13.06 -28.04 12.60
C ALA A 220 -13.18 -29.53 12.26
N THR A 221 -14.37 -30.02 11.91
CA THR A 221 -14.54 -31.35 11.32
C THR A 221 -14.19 -31.35 9.84
N ALA A 222 -14.41 -30.23 9.14
CA ALA A 222 -14.24 -30.09 7.71
C ALA A 222 -12.80 -29.72 7.32
N PHE A 223 -12.15 -28.85 8.10
CA PHE A 223 -10.82 -28.29 7.81
C PHE A 223 -9.83 -28.46 8.96
N HIS A 224 -8.54 -28.49 8.63
CA HIS A 224 -7.48 -28.47 9.63
C HIS A 224 -7.27 -27.07 10.20
N THR A 225 -7.74 -26.86 11.42
CA THR A 225 -7.77 -25.55 12.10
C THR A 225 -6.60 -25.32 13.05
N THR A 226 -5.65 -26.26 13.13
CA THR A 226 -4.46 -26.07 13.96
C THR A 226 -3.48 -25.11 13.30
N LYS A 227 -2.71 -24.37 14.10
CA LYS A 227 -1.70 -23.42 13.60
C LYS A 227 -0.71 -24.02 12.58
N ALA A 228 -0.40 -25.31 12.68
CA ALA A 228 0.52 -25.97 11.74
C ALA A 228 -0.05 -26.04 10.31
N ASN A 229 -1.38 -26.03 10.16
CA ASN A 229 -2.08 -26.24 8.91
C ASN A 229 -2.89 -25.02 8.45
N TYR A 230 -3.33 -24.18 9.38
CA TYR A 230 -4.06 -22.95 9.11
C TYR A 230 -3.08 -21.81 8.87
N GLN A 231 -2.94 -21.39 7.62
CA GLN A 231 -1.98 -20.36 7.22
C GLN A 231 -2.68 -19.03 7.00
N CYS A 232 -2.11 -17.97 7.55
CA CYS A 232 -2.56 -16.60 7.36
C CYS A 232 -1.44 -15.78 6.72
N THR A 233 -1.76 -15.03 5.67
CA THR A 233 -0.86 -14.07 5.02
C THR A 233 -1.48 -12.68 5.09
N GLU A 234 -0.70 -11.68 5.50
CA GLU A 234 -1.16 -10.31 5.73
C GLU A 234 -0.61 -9.35 4.68
N PHE A 235 -1.44 -8.39 4.32
CA PHE A 235 -1.13 -7.21 3.53
C PHE A 235 -1.74 -5.97 4.22
N ASP A 236 -1.54 -4.78 3.65
CA ASP A 236 -1.93 -3.53 4.31
C ASP A 236 -3.44 -3.38 4.52
N ASN A 237 -4.25 -3.82 3.55
CA ASN A 237 -5.72 -3.75 3.60
C ASN A 237 -6.41 -5.13 3.56
N VAL A 238 -5.63 -6.20 3.49
CA VAL A 238 -6.11 -7.53 3.07
C VAL A 238 -5.45 -8.63 3.89
N ALA A 239 -6.21 -9.68 4.20
CA ALA A 239 -5.66 -10.94 4.70
C ALA A 239 -6.09 -12.11 3.81
N VAL A 240 -5.21 -13.08 3.66
CA VAL A 240 -5.49 -14.34 2.98
C VAL A 240 -5.34 -15.48 3.98
N GLN A 241 -6.32 -16.37 4.04
CA GLN A 241 -6.27 -17.57 4.87
C GLN A 241 -6.41 -18.83 4.04
N VAL A 242 -5.68 -19.87 4.41
CA VAL A 242 -5.63 -21.15 3.73
C VAL A 242 -5.68 -22.28 4.75
N ALA A 243 -6.58 -23.23 4.57
CA ALA A 243 -6.66 -24.42 5.40
C ALA A 243 -6.95 -25.67 4.56
N PRO A 244 -6.18 -26.76 4.73
CA PRO A 244 -6.48 -28.02 4.05
C PRO A 244 -7.72 -28.70 4.65
N VAL A 245 -8.39 -29.52 3.85
CA VAL A 245 -9.48 -30.40 4.31
C VAL A 245 -8.95 -31.47 5.28
N THR A 246 -9.81 -31.99 6.16
CA THR A 246 -9.47 -33.15 7.01
C THR A 246 -9.62 -34.48 6.25
N GLU A 247 -9.02 -35.56 6.74
CA GLU A 247 -9.18 -36.92 6.17
C GLU A 247 -10.65 -37.38 6.06
N LEU A 248 -11.53 -36.89 6.93
CA LEU A 248 -12.97 -37.19 6.88
C LEU A 248 -13.60 -36.58 5.62
N THR A 249 -13.21 -35.35 5.30
CA THR A 249 -13.62 -34.61 4.11
C THR A 249 -12.93 -35.12 2.85
N GLU A 250 -11.67 -35.56 2.91
CA GLU A 250 -10.97 -36.15 1.75
C GLU A 250 -11.72 -37.36 1.16
N ARG A 251 -12.37 -38.15 2.01
CA ARG A 251 -13.22 -39.28 1.58
C ARG A 251 -14.47 -38.82 0.81
N LEU A 252 -14.96 -37.61 1.09
CA LEU A 252 -16.07 -36.97 0.36
C LEU A 252 -15.56 -36.24 -0.91
N ALA A 253 -14.35 -35.66 -0.86
CA ALA A 253 -13.74 -34.82 -1.90
C ALA A 253 -13.00 -35.59 -3.02
N ALA A 254 -12.95 -36.93 -2.98
CA ALA A 254 -12.25 -37.81 -3.94
C ALA A 254 -12.74 -37.75 -5.42
N ARG A 255 -13.42 -36.67 -5.83
CA ARG A 255 -13.95 -36.38 -7.17
C ARG A 255 -13.58 -34.99 -7.71
N GLY A 256 -12.41 -34.46 -7.36
CA GLY A 256 -11.84 -33.25 -7.99
C GLY A 256 -12.24 -31.94 -7.29
N GLY A 257 -11.45 -31.56 -6.29
CA GLY A 257 -11.63 -30.39 -5.43
C GLY A 257 -10.50 -29.35 -5.53
N LEU A 258 -10.61 -28.26 -4.77
CA LEU A 258 -9.61 -27.18 -4.58
C LEU A 258 -8.54 -27.52 -3.51
N ASP A 259 -8.63 -28.70 -2.89
CA ASP A 259 -7.76 -29.17 -1.81
C ASP A 259 -7.79 -28.21 -0.60
N GLY A 260 -9.00 -27.80 -0.16
CA GLY A 260 -9.21 -27.04 1.07
C GLY A 260 -9.89 -25.67 0.92
N PHE A 261 -9.97 -25.00 2.06
CA PHE A 261 -10.54 -23.67 2.21
C PHE A 261 -9.53 -22.58 1.85
N ARG A 262 -10.00 -21.56 1.12
CA ARG A 262 -9.29 -20.32 0.87
C ARG A 262 -10.21 -19.16 1.23
N LEU A 263 -9.68 -18.13 1.89
CA LEU A 263 -10.39 -16.89 2.19
C LEU A 263 -9.53 -15.70 1.83
N LEU A 264 -10.11 -14.74 1.14
CA LEU A 264 -9.64 -13.39 0.98
C LEU A 264 -10.52 -12.46 1.81
N TYR A 265 -9.95 -11.81 2.81
CA TYR A 265 -10.58 -10.71 3.52
C TYR A 265 -10.09 -9.37 2.98
N LEU A 266 -11.01 -8.50 2.58
CA LEU A 266 -10.78 -7.13 2.16
C LEU A 266 -11.36 -6.20 3.23
N TRP A 267 -10.48 -5.41 3.87
CA TRP A 267 -10.90 -4.43 4.88
C TRP A 267 -11.89 -3.42 4.26
N PRO A 268 -12.94 -3.01 4.99
CA PRO A 268 -13.20 -3.30 6.40
C PRO A 268 -14.10 -4.51 6.64
N VAL A 269 -14.83 -5.01 5.63
CA VAL A 269 -15.96 -5.90 5.89
C VAL A 269 -16.25 -6.91 4.80
N SER A 270 -15.42 -7.05 3.77
CA SER A 270 -15.72 -7.96 2.64
C SER A 270 -14.89 -9.23 2.70
N PHE A 271 -15.52 -10.37 2.46
CA PHE A 271 -14.91 -11.69 2.55
C PHE A 271 -15.25 -12.47 1.28
N LEU A 272 -14.26 -13.06 0.63
CA LEU A 272 -14.44 -13.97 -0.50
C LEU A 272 -13.77 -15.29 -0.11
N SER A 273 -14.57 -16.32 0.13
CA SER A 273 -14.06 -17.65 0.42
C SER A 273 -14.49 -18.66 -0.64
N VAL A 274 -13.69 -19.70 -0.80
CA VAL A 274 -14.01 -20.82 -1.67
C VAL A 274 -13.46 -22.10 -1.07
N ASP A 275 -14.20 -23.18 -1.24
CA ASP A 275 -13.76 -24.54 -0.99
C ASP A 275 -14.15 -25.46 -2.17
N ASP A 276 -14.00 -26.76 -1.96
CA ASP A 276 -14.23 -27.79 -2.96
C ASP A 276 -15.65 -27.79 -3.59
N PHE A 277 -16.65 -27.22 -2.90
CA PHE A 277 -18.07 -27.29 -3.26
C PHE A 277 -18.75 -25.92 -3.38
N VAL A 278 -18.38 -24.97 -2.52
CA VAL A 278 -19.05 -23.68 -2.38
C VAL A 278 -18.07 -22.51 -2.36
N GLY A 279 -18.44 -21.46 -3.09
CA GLY A 279 -17.85 -20.14 -2.97
C GLY A 279 -18.78 -19.26 -2.16
N MET A 280 -18.25 -18.40 -1.31
CA MET A 280 -19.06 -17.45 -0.56
C MET A 280 -18.48 -16.05 -0.71
N VAL A 281 -19.35 -15.08 -0.96
CA VAL A 281 -19.02 -13.68 -0.71
C VAL A 281 -19.81 -13.21 0.50
N ALA A 282 -19.11 -12.92 1.58
CA ALA A 282 -19.72 -12.44 2.80
C ALA A 282 -19.38 -10.98 3.09
N ARG A 283 -20.27 -10.32 3.84
CA ARG A 283 -20.03 -8.98 4.35
C ARG A 283 -20.64 -8.74 5.72
N THR A 284 -19.93 -7.98 6.54
CA THR A 284 -20.46 -7.47 7.82
C THR A 284 -21.05 -6.08 7.61
N VAL A 285 -22.37 -5.95 7.78
CA VAL A 285 -23.09 -4.68 7.70
C VAL A 285 -23.24 -4.12 9.12
N PRO A 286 -22.65 -2.97 9.45
CA PRO A 286 -22.86 -2.36 10.75
C PRO A 286 -24.27 -1.77 10.87
N LEU A 287 -24.99 -2.09 11.94
CA LEU A 287 -26.32 -1.55 12.23
C LEU A 287 -26.34 -0.58 13.41
N GLY A 288 -25.25 -0.51 14.16
CA GLY A 288 -25.03 0.38 15.29
C GLY A 288 -23.80 -0.03 16.10
N PRO A 289 -23.52 0.65 17.23
CA PRO A 289 -22.37 0.35 18.08
C PRO A 289 -22.41 -1.06 18.70
N HIS A 290 -23.60 -1.63 18.94
CA HIS A 290 -23.78 -2.96 19.54
C HIS A 290 -24.54 -3.93 18.62
N SER A 291 -24.61 -3.66 17.32
CA SER A 291 -25.32 -4.54 16.40
C SER A 291 -24.74 -4.49 15.00
N SER A 292 -24.63 -5.65 14.38
CA SER A 292 -24.21 -5.84 13.01
C SER A 292 -24.99 -6.97 12.38
N ARG A 293 -24.85 -7.13 11.06
CA ARG A 293 -25.48 -8.19 10.29
C ARG A 293 -24.45 -8.80 9.36
N PHE A 294 -24.25 -10.10 9.46
CA PHE A 294 -23.42 -10.85 8.53
C PHE A 294 -24.30 -11.36 7.38
N VAL A 295 -23.96 -11.00 6.14
CA VAL A 295 -24.70 -11.41 4.94
C VAL A 295 -23.77 -12.26 4.08
N VAL A 296 -24.22 -13.44 3.68
CA VAL A 296 -23.42 -14.42 2.93
C VAL A 296 -24.14 -14.78 1.63
N ASP A 297 -23.55 -14.44 0.50
CA ASP A 297 -24.00 -14.88 -0.82
C ASP A 297 -23.23 -16.17 -1.17
N ALA A 298 -23.94 -17.30 -1.22
CA ALA A 298 -23.35 -18.61 -1.51
C ALA A 298 -23.47 -18.96 -3.00
N PHE A 299 -22.40 -19.53 -3.54
CA PHE A 299 -22.24 -19.93 -4.93
C PHE A 299 -21.88 -21.41 -5.00
N VAL A 300 -22.55 -22.15 -5.87
CA VAL A 300 -22.45 -23.60 -5.93
C VAL A 300 -21.61 -24.00 -7.13
N LYS A 301 -20.56 -24.79 -6.89
CA LYS A 301 -19.74 -25.34 -7.96
C LYS A 301 -20.60 -26.20 -8.90
N PRO A 302 -20.52 -26.00 -10.22
CA PRO A 302 -21.27 -26.81 -11.18
C PRO A 302 -20.99 -28.31 -11.00
N GLY A 303 -22.06 -29.11 -10.97
CA GLY A 303 -21.97 -30.57 -10.86
C GLY A 303 -21.84 -31.11 -9.43
N THR A 304 -21.88 -30.25 -8.42
CA THR A 304 -21.93 -30.69 -7.01
C THR A 304 -23.19 -31.51 -6.73
N ASP A 305 -23.03 -32.63 -6.03
CA ASP A 305 -24.15 -33.49 -5.63
C ASP A 305 -25.06 -32.74 -4.63
N PRO A 306 -26.38 -32.65 -4.88
CA PRO A 306 -27.29 -31.90 -4.01
C PRO A 306 -27.31 -32.35 -2.55
N ALA A 307 -27.14 -33.64 -2.27
CA ALA A 307 -27.13 -34.15 -0.90
C ALA A 307 -25.83 -33.79 -0.17
N VAL A 308 -24.70 -33.79 -0.90
CA VAL A 308 -23.42 -33.28 -0.36
C VAL A 308 -23.51 -31.79 -0.10
N LEU A 309 -24.07 -31.03 -1.05
CA LEU A 309 -24.24 -29.58 -0.92
C LEU A 309 -25.11 -29.21 0.29
N GLU A 310 -26.24 -29.90 0.49
CA GLU A 310 -27.12 -29.66 1.64
C GLU A 310 -26.40 -29.88 2.96
N GLN A 311 -25.65 -30.98 3.09
CA GLN A 311 -24.83 -31.26 4.28
C GLN A 311 -23.73 -30.22 4.49
N TRP A 312 -23.12 -29.75 3.40
CA TRP A 312 -22.03 -28.78 3.45
C TRP A 312 -22.51 -27.39 3.88
N LEU A 313 -23.64 -26.95 3.34
CA LEU A 313 -24.28 -25.69 3.73
C LEU A 313 -24.79 -25.73 5.18
N ASP A 314 -25.27 -26.88 5.67
CA ASP A 314 -25.62 -27.07 7.09
C ASP A 314 -24.41 -26.88 8.03
N ILE A 315 -23.22 -27.37 7.64
CA ILE A 315 -21.99 -27.15 8.41
C ILE A 315 -21.70 -25.65 8.53
N TYR A 316 -21.76 -24.91 7.42
CA TYR A 316 -21.54 -23.46 7.44
C TYR A 316 -22.59 -22.71 8.25
N ASP A 317 -23.89 -23.01 8.07
CA ASP A 317 -24.97 -22.36 8.80
C ASP A 317 -24.81 -22.54 10.33
N ARG A 318 -24.50 -23.77 10.77
CA ARG A 318 -24.19 -24.04 12.18
C ARG A 318 -22.92 -23.35 12.67
N THR A 319 -21.86 -23.31 11.86
CA THR A 319 -20.62 -22.58 12.18
C THR A 319 -20.91 -21.10 12.45
N PHE A 320 -21.61 -20.44 11.53
CA PHE A 320 -21.94 -19.02 11.69
C PHE A 320 -22.89 -18.76 12.88
N ALA A 321 -23.77 -19.71 13.22
CA ALA A 321 -24.60 -19.63 14.41
C ALA A 321 -23.79 -19.75 15.72
N GLU A 322 -22.75 -20.60 15.73
CA GLU A 322 -21.80 -20.73 16.84
C GLU A 322 -21.00 -19.43 17.02
N ASP A 323 -20.44 -18.89 15.94
CA ASP A 323 -19.71 -17.60 15.91
C ASP A 323 -20.56 -16.46 16.47
N LYS A 324 -21.79 -16.36 15.97
CA LYS A 324 -22.77 -15.38 16.47
C LYS A 324 -22.93 -15.48 17.98
N THR A 325 -22.99 -16.69 18.51
CA THR A 325 -23.24 -16.92 19.94
C THR A 325 -22.05 -16.47 20.79
N VAL A 326 -20.83 -16.80 20.40
CA VAL A 326 -19.62 -16.43 21.15
C VAL A 326 -19.35 -14.93 21.07
N VAL A 327 -19.50 -14.32 19.89
CA VAL A 327 -19.30 -12.88 19.69
C VAL A 327 -20.37 -12.05 20.43
N ALA A 328 -21.63 -12.49 20.42
CA ALA A 328 -22.69 -11.86 21.19
C ALA A 328 -22.38 -11.83 22.70
N ALA A 329 -21.84 -12.92 23.24
CA ALA A 329 -21.43 -12.98 24.64
C ALA A 329 -20.21 -12.09 24.91
N GLN A 330 -19.28 -12.01 23.95
CA GLN A 330 -18.06 -11.20 24.05
C GLN A 330 -18.34 -9.69 24.17
N GLN A 331 -19.38 -9.19 23.48
CA GLN A 331 -19.77 -7.77 23.53
C GLN A 331 -19.96 -7.25 24.95
N ALA A 332 -20.52 -8.06 25.86
CA ALA A 332 -20.73 -7.66 27.25
C ALA A 332 -19.42 -7.31 27.98
N GLY A 333 -18.30 -7.94 27.60
CA GLY A 333 -16.98 -7.61 28.11
C GLY A 333 -16.52 -6.21 27.69
N TYR A 334 -16.81 -5.83 26.44
CA TYR A 334 -16.50 -4.50 25.93
C TYR A 334 -17.44 -3.42 26.47
N ASP A 335 -18.72 -3.74 26.65
CA ASP A 335 -19.72 -2.82 27.20
C ASP A 335 -19.45 -2.48 28.67
N CYS A 336 -18.91 -3.41 29.45
CA CYS A 336 -18.70 -3.18 30.88
C CYS A 336 -17.57 -2.18 31.15
N GLY A 337 -16.60 -2.05 30.23
CA GLY A 337 -15.44 -1.16 30.35
C GLY A 337 -14.50 -1.44 31.54
N ALA A 338 -14.78 -2.47 32.35
CA ALA A 338 -13.99 -2.79 33.55
C ALA A 338 -12.59 -3.32 33.21
N VAL A 339 -12.45 -3.93 32.03
CA VAL A 339 -11.16 -4.28 31.42
C VAL A 339 -10.97 -3.37 30.21
N PRO A 340 -10.03 -2.41 30.26
CA PRO A 340 -9.91 -1.40 29.22
C PRO A 340 -9.38 -1.94 27.89
N GLN A 341 -8.52 -2.97 27.92
CA GLN A 341 -7.95 -3.63 26.74
C GLN A 341 -7.67 -5.10 27.03
N GLY A 342 -7.97 -5.97 26.07
CA GLY A 342 -7.49 -7.35 26.01
C GLY A 342 -6.11 -7.45 25.37
N ARG A 343 -5.50 -8.65 25.40
CA ARG A 343 -4.19 -8.90 24.75
C ARG A 343 -4.32 -10.03 23.74
N LEU A 344 -3.73 -9.82 22.56
CA LEU A 344 -3.71 -10.81 21.50
C LEU A 344 -2.55 -11.78 21.68
N MET A 345 -2.84 -13.03 21.36
CA MET A 345 -1.89 -14.09 21.11
C MET A 345 -1.44 -13.98 19.64
N THR A 346 -0.54 -13.03 19.36
CA THR A 346 -0.14 -12.64 17.99
C THR A 346 0.38 -13.78 17.12
N ASN A 347 0.79 -14.90 17.71
CA ASN A 347 1.23 -16.06 16.95
C ASN A 347 0.08 -16.87 16.33
N CYS A 348 -1.18 -16.62 16.71
CA CYS A 348 -2.40 -17.22 16.18
C CYS A 348 -3.45 -16.17 15.75
N GLU A 349 -3.28 -14.92 16.18
CA GLU A 349 -4.24 -13.81 15.97
C GLU A 349 -3.59 -12.61 15.26
N SER A 350 -2.55 -12.84 14.46
CA SER A 350 -1.78 -11.78 13.78
C SER A 350 -2.65 -10.96 12.81
N THR A 351 -3.59 -11.61 12.15
CA THR A 351 -4.59 -11.02 11.24
C THR A 351 -5.60 -10.13 11.97
N ILE A 352 -5.97 -10.45 13.21
CA ILE A 352 -6.71 -9.50 14.07
C ILE A 352 -5.83 -8.28 14.36
N ALA A 353 -4.56 -8.47 14.68
CA ALA A 353 -3.65 -7.36 14.93
C ALA A 353 -3.50 -6.46 13.68
N MET A 354 -3.41 -7.04 12.48
CA MET A 354 -3.45 -6.30 11.21
C MET A 354 -4.76 -5.50 11.07
N PHE A 355 -5.91 -6.17 11.25
CA PHE A 355 -7.22 -5.54 11.16
C PHE A 355 -7.36 -4.35 12.10
N GLN A 356 -6.95 -4.51 13.37
CA GLN A 356 -7.06 -3.48 14.38
C GLN A 356 -6.11 -2.31 14.10
N ARG A 357 -4.87 -2.57 13.66
CA ARG A 357 -3.95 -1.52 13.20
C ARG A 357 -4.53 -0.73 12.04
N ARG A 358 -5.05 -1.41 11.02
CA ARG A 358 -5.62 -0.76 9.83
C ARG A 358 -6.88 0.06 10.17
N THR A 359 -7.72 -0.46 11.06
CA THR A 359 -8.91 0.23 11.57
C THR A 359 -8.53 1.47 12.36
N TRP A 360 -7.53 1.38 13.23
CA TRP A 360 -7.02 2.51 13.98
C TRP A 360 -6.42 3.59 13.08
N MET A 361 -5.60 3.21 12.08
CA MET A 361 -5.04 4.15 11.10
C MET A 361 -6.13 4.97 10.39
N ALA A 362 -7.28 4.35 10.07
CA ALA A 362 -8.40 5.08 9.46
C ALA A 362 -9.06 6.09 10.41
N LEU A 363 -9.14 5.75 11.70
CA LEU A 363 -9.79 6.60 12.71
C LEU A 363 -8.88 7.70 13.25
N ALA A 364 -7.56 7.48 13.25
CA ALA A 364 -6.56 8.37 13.81
C ALA A 364 -6.05 9.44 12.83
N ASP A 365 -6.42 9.40 11.55
CA ASP A 365 -5.91 10.33 10.53
C ASP A 365 -6.42 11.78 10.74
N PRO A 366 -5.52 12.73 11.13
CA PRO A 366 -5.90 14.12 11.41
C PRO A 366 -6.24 14.92 10.15
N SER A 367 -5.87 14.44 8.95
CA SER A 367 -6.21 15.11 7.68
C SER A 367 -7.70 15.01 7.33
N ILE A 368 -8.46 14.25 8.14
CA ILE A 368 -9.83 13.84 7.86
C ILE A 368 -10.85 14.38 8.89
N THR A 369 -10.42 14.89 10.05
CA THR A 369 -11.31 15.45 11.09
C THR A 369 -11.78 16.89 10.82
N GLY A 370 -11.32 17.52 9.73
CA GLY A 370 -11.79 18.82 9.25
C GLY A 370 -12.61 18.73 7.94
N PRO A 371 -13.56 19.65 7.67
CA PRO A 371 -14.30 19.66 6.41
C PRO A 371 -13.37 19.98 5.22
N ARG A 372 -13.29 19.08 4.24
CA ARG A 372 -12.45 19.26 3.04
C ARG A 372 -13.20 20.04 1.93
N PRO A 373 -12.53 20.90 1.14
CA PRO A 373 -13.16 21.67 0.07
C PRO A 373 -13.65 20.77 -1.09
N ALA A 374 -14.58 21.31 -1.88
CA ALA A 374 -15.20 20.64 -3.03
C ALA A 374 -14.17 20.16 -4.08
N PRO A 375 -14.47 19.05 -4.79
CA PRO A 375 -13.50 18.39 -5.66
C PRO A 375 -13.12 19.26 -6.87
N ALA A 376 -11.81 19.38 -7.12
CA ALA A 376 -11.28 19.80 -8.42
C ALA A 376 -11.41 18.64 -9.43
N GLY A 377 -11.49 18.97 -10.72
CA GLY A 377 -11.84 18.09 -11.84
C GLY A 377 -10.97 16.85 -12.08
N PRO A 378 -11.21 16.12 -13.20
CA PRO A 378 -11.02 14.67 -13.30
C PRO A 378 -9.57 14.25 -13.08
N ALA A 379 -9.39 13.33 -12.14
CA ALA A 379 -8.10 12.77 -11.74
C ALA A 379 -7.59 11.75 -12.76
N ALA A 380 -6.32 11.89 -13.14
CA ALA A 380 -5.54 10.86 -13.79
C ALA A 380 -5.16 9.78 -12.75
N GLN A 381 -5.32 8.52 -13.15
CA GLN A 381 -5.16 7.31 -12.33
C GLN A 381 -3.70 7.12 -11.89
N SER A 382 -3.45 6.90 -10.60
CA SER A 382 -2.19 6.35 -10.08
C SER A 382 -2.20 4.82 -10.19
N ALA A 383 -1.04 4.18 -10.06
CA ALA A 383 -0.87 2.72 -10.09
C ALA A 383 -0.01 2.23 -8.90
N PRO A 384 -0.15 0.98 -8.43
CA PRO A 384 0.49 0.45 -7.22
C PRO A 384 1.88 -0.17 -7.46
N ILE A 385 2.78 -0.03 -6.49
CA ILE A 385 4.21 -0.41 -6.61
C ILE A 385 4.48 -1.82 -6.06
N PRO A 386 5.08 -2.73 -6.86
CA PRO A 386 5.53 -4.05 -6.41
C PRO A 386 6.72 -3.98 -5.44
N ARG A 387 6.77 -4.89 -4.45
CA ARG A 387 7.94 -5.15 -3.58
C ARG A 387 9.02 -6.03 -4.26
N GLU A 388 8.80 -6.50 -5.48
CA GLU A 388 9.78 -7.28 -6.24
C GLU A 388 10.64 -6.37 -7.13
N VAL A 389 11.96 -6.60 -7.12
CA VAL A 389 12.90 -5.95 -8.05
C VAL A 389 12.61 -6.45 -9.45
N VAL A 390 11.97 -5.62 -10.27
CA VAL A 390 11.73 -5.93 -11.68
C VAL A 390 13.03 -5.78 -12.46
N GLU A 391 13.41 -6.81 -13.21
CA GLU A 391 14.41 -6.70 -14.27
C GLU A 391 13.69 -6.53 -15.61
N ALA A 392 13.99 -5.46 -16.34
CA ALA A 392 13.37 -5.19 -17.64
C ALA A 392 14.37 -4.59 -18.63
N ASP A 393 14.16 -4.84 -19.91
CA ASP A 393 14.84 -4.11 -20.99
C ASP A 393 14.02 -2.87 -21.35
N VAL A 394 14.65 -1.70 -21.31
CA VAL A 394 14.05 -0.42 -21.70
C VAL A 394 14.82 0.18 -22.87
N ARG A 395 14.10 0.86 -23.76
CA ARG A 395 14.66 1.63 -24.86
C ARG A 395 14.89 3.08 -24.40
N VAL A 396 16.04 3.64 -24.74
CA VAL A 396 16.32 5.06 -24.59
C VAL A 396 15.54 5.79 -25.69
N ASP A 397 14.50 6.52 -25.31
CA ASP A 397 13.68 7.29 -26.24
C ASP A 397 14.35 8.63 -26.58
N ALA A 398 14.95 9.27 -25.58
CA ALA A 398 15.64 10.55 -25.75
C ALA A 398 16.83 10.68 -24.80
N VAL A 399 17.86 11.41 -25.26
CA VAL A 399 18.98 11.90 -24.45
C VAL A 399 18.96 13.42 -24.55
N THR A 400 18.76 14.10 -23.41
CA THR A 400 18.61 15.56 -23.36
C THR A 400 19.70 16.17 -22.49
N THR A 401 20.33 17.25 -22.95
CA THR A 401 21.27 18.03 -22.12
C THR A 401 20.48 18.92 -21.16
N GLU A 402 20.61 18.67 -19.85
CA GLU A 402 19.89 19.42 -18.80
C GLU A 402 20.74 20.56 -18.23
N ALA A 403 22.07 20.39 -18.23
CA ALA A 403 23.06 21.36 -17.78
C ALA A 403 24.45 20.98 -18.28
N ASP A 404 25.45 21.84 -18.06
CA ASP A 404 26.85 21.53 -18.35
C ASP A 404 27.28 20.25 -17.61
N GLY A 405 27.57 19.20 -18.37
CA GLY A 405 27.97 17.90 -17.84
C GLY A 405 26.82 17.06 -17.27
N VAL A 406 25.55 17.41 -17.49
CA VAL A 406 24.39 16.60 -17.08
C VAL A 406 23.51 16.28 -18.28
N VAL A 407 23.25 14.99 -18.49
CA VAL A 407 22.27 14.50 -19.47
C VAL A 407 21.15 13.75 -18.77
N SER A 408 19.91 13.92 -19.22
CA SER A 408 18.78 13.07 -18.86
C SER A 408 18.53 12.01 -19.92
N LEU A 409 18.14 10.81 -19.48
CA LEU A 409 17.69 9.72 -20.33
C LEU A 409 16.19 9.53 -20.10
N THR A 410 15.40 9.60 -21.17
CA THR A 410 14.00 9.13 -21.16
C THR A 410 13.97 7.67 -21.55
N LEU A 411 13.51 6.81 -20.66
CA LEU A 411 13.50 5.36 -20.80
C LEU A 411 12.06 4.88 -20.99
N VAL A 412 11.79 4.10 -22.03
CA VAL A 412 10.47 3.56 -22.34
C VAL A 412 10.53 2.03 -22.53
N PRO A 413 9.44 1.28 -22.31
CA PRO A 413 9.42 -0.17 -22.52
C PRO A 413 9.73 -0.57 -23.97
N VAL A 414 10.53 -1.63 -24.17
CA VAL A 414 10.87 -2.15 -25.52
C VAL A 414 9.65 -2.71 -26.26
N ALA A 415 8.67 -3.27 -25.54
CA ALA A 415 7.52 -3.97 -26.13
C ALA A 415 6.17 -3.24 -25.98
N GLY A 416 6.17 -1.93 -25.71
CA GLY A 416 4.92 -1.16 -25.51
C GLY A 416 4.16 -1.51 -24.23
N GLY A 417 4.86 -2.03 -23.21
CA GLY A 417 4.32 -2.30 -21.87
C GLY A 417 4.22 -1.04 -21.01
N VAL A 418 3.94 -1.24 -19.72
CA VAL A 418 3.91 -0.19 -18.68
C VAL A 418 5.14 -0.39 -17.79
N LEU A 419 5.83 0.68 -17.40
CA LEU A 419 6.92 0.57 -16.44
C LEU A 419 6.34 0.49 -15.02
N PRO A 420 6.98 -0.25 -14.09
CA PRO A 420 6.56 -0.26 -12.70
C PRO A 420 6.41 1.17 -12.15
N PRO A 421 5.34 1.47 -11.40
CA PRO A 421 5.22 2.77 -10.74
C PRO A 421 6.31 2.94 -9.68
N TRP A 422 6.58 4.18 -9.30
CA TRP A 422 7.63 4.54 -8.35
C TRP A 422 7.20 5.74 -7.50
N ARG A 423 7.80 5.93 -6.33
CA ARG A 423 7.58 7.11 -5.47
C ARG A 423 8.80 8.02 -5.48
N PRO A 424 8.65 9.34 -5.24
CA PRO A 424 9.77 10.25 -5.06
C PRO A 424 10.86 9.68 -4.14
N GLY A 425 12.12 9.87 -4.54
CA GLY A 425 13.29 9.26 -3.89
C GLY A 425 13.70 7.89 -4.46
N ALA A 426 12.88 7.26 -5.30
CA ALA A 426 13.25 5.97 -5.89
C ALA A 426 14.40 6.10 -6.91
N HIS A 427 15.14 5.02 -7.06
CA HIS A 427 16.22 4.87 -8.04
C HIS A 427 16.12 3.53 -8.78
N ILE A 428 16.81 3.47 -9.92
CA ILE A 428 16.98 2.26 -10.72
C ILE A 428 18.46 1.96 -10.95
N ASP A 429 18.77 0.69 -11.16
CA ASP A 429 20.05 0.25 -11.69
C ASP A 429 20.01 0.32 -13.22
N LEU A 430 20.98 0.98 -13.86
CA LEU A 430 21.27 0.83 -15.28
C LEU A 430 22.41 -0.17 -15.45
N CYS A 431 22.13 -1.31 -16.09
CA CYS A 431 23.13 -2.30 -16.48
C CYS A 431 23.73 -1.90 -17.84
N LEU A 432 24.74 -1.04 -17.80
CA LEU A 432 25.35 -0.41 -18.98
C LEU A 432 26.22 -1.38 -19.79
N THR A 433 26.90 -2.31 -19.10
CA THR A 433 27.60 -3.45 -19.71
C THR A 433 27.45 -4.67 -18.80
N GLY A 434 27.92 -5.85 -19.24
CA GLY A 434 27.85 -7.08 -18.44
C GLY A 434 28.51 -7.01 -17.04
N GLU A 435 29.41 -6.04 -16.82
CA GLU A 435 30.10 -5.83 -15.54
C GLU A 435 29.84 -4.44 -14.93
N LEU A 436 29.19 -3.53 -15.67
CA LEU A 436 29.05 -2.12 -15.28
C LEU A 436 27.59 -1.77 -15.01
N THR A 437 27.22 -1.78 -13.73
CA THR A 437 25.89 -1.36 -13.26
C THR A 437 26.01 -0.12 -12.38
N ARG A 438 25.17 0.90 -12.59
CA ARG A 438 25.13 2.13 -11.77
C ARG A 438 23.71 2.56 -11.44
N GLN A 439 23.57 3.21 -10.29
CA GLN A 439 22.30 3.71 -9.79
C GLN A 439 22.09 5.16 -10.16
N TYR A 440 20.87 5.46 -10.57
CA TYR A 440 20.43 6.81 -10.83
C TYR A 440 19.02 7.00 -10.29
N SER A 441 18.82 8.06 -9.53
CA SER A 441 17.50 8.44 -9.01
C SER A 441 16.57 8.78 -10.18
N LEU A 442 15.32 8.32 -10.06
CA LEU A 442 14.26 8.70 -10.98
C LEU A 442 13.89 10.16 -10.70
N CYS A 443 13.90 10.98 -11.75
CA CYS A 443 13.64 12.42 -11.70
C CYS A 443 12.51 12.89 -12.65
N GLY A 444 11.78 11.94 -13.24
CA GLY A 444 10.57 12.19 -14.03
C GLY A 444 9.37 12.56 -13.16
N ASP A 445 8.16 12.56 -13.73
CA ASP A 445 6.92 12.62 -12.95
C ASP A 445 6.51 11.19 -12.54
N PRO A 446 6.41 10.88 -11.23
CA PRO A 446 5.96 9.57 -10.74
C PRO A 446 4.60 9.10 -11.30
N HIS A 447 3.74 10.04 -11.73
CA HIS A 447 2.42 9.75 -12.29
C HIS A 447 2.46 9.39 -13.78
N THR A 448 3.62 9.50 -14.42
CA THR A 448 3.80 9.08 -15.81
C THR A 448 4.24 7.62 -15.83
N THR A 449 3.38 6.73 -16.35
CA THR A 449 3.57 5.27 -16.31
C THR A 449 4.19 4.68 -17.58
N ASP A 450 4.28 5.47 -18.65
CA ASP A 450 4.82 5.04 -19.95
C ASP A 450 6.33 5.27 -20.10
N ARG A 451 6.95 6.02 -19.18
CA ARG A 451 8.37 6.34 -19.22
C ARG A 451 8.97 6.59 -17.84
N TRP A 452 10.26 6.34 -17.73
CA TRP A 452 11.10 6.77 -16.62
C TRP A 452 12.10 7.82 -17.10
N THR A 453 12.55 8.67 -16.18
CA THR A 453 13.61 9.63 -16.47
C THR A 453 14.66 9.57 -15.38
N VAL A 454 15.92 9.45 -15.78
CA VAL A 454 17.09 9.56 -14.89
C VAL A 454 18.02 10.64 -15.44
N ALA A 455 18.76 11.33 -14.58
CA ALA A 455 19.78 12.27 -15.01
C ALA A 455 21.16 11.93 -14.46
N VAL A 456 22.16 12.05 -15.34
CA VAL A 456 23.50 11.53 -15.13
C VAL A 456 24.50 12.66 -15.27
N LEU A 457 25.22 12.95 -14.19
CA LEU A 457 26.37 13.86 -14.18
C LEU A 457 27.62 13.14 -14.71
N ASP A 458 28.33 13.77 -15.65
CA ASP A 458 29.68 13.34 -16.05
C ASP A 458 30.66 13.61 -14.92
N ALA A 459 31.01 12.56 -14.19
CA ALA A 459 31.87 12.65 -13.03
C ALA A 459 33.35 12.71 -13.48
N PRO A 460 34.14 13.72 -13.06
CA PRO A 460 35.53 13.86 -13.51
C PRO A 460 36.41 12.62 -13.20
N ALA A 461 36.11 11.90 -12.13
CA ALA A 461 36.74 10.65 -11.72
C ALA A 461 35.80 9.44 -11.94
N SER A 462 35.12 9.39 -13.09
CA SER A 462 34.18 8.31 -13.40
C SER A 462 34.86 6.94 -13.38
N ARG A 463 34.27 5.98 -12.65
CA ARG A 463 34.63 4.55 -12.70
C ARG A 463 34.03 3.85 -13.93
N GLY A 464 33.90 4.57 -15.04
CA GLY A 464 33.33 4.10 -16.31
C GLY A 464 31.85 4.42 -16.51
N GLY A 465 31.00 4.36 -15.47
CA GLY A 465 29.53 4.43 -15.61
C GLY A 465 28.99 5.72 -16.23
N SER A 466 29.19 6.85 -15.57
CA SER A 466 28.74 8.15 -16.11
C SER A 466 29.40 8.52 -17.43
N ALA A 467 30.70 8.21 -17.59
CA ALA A 467 31.39 8.43 -18.86
C ALA A 467 30.80 7.58 -19.99
N TYR A 468 30.34 6.36 -19.71
CA TYR A 468 29.67 5.49 -20.68
C TYR A 468 28.33 6.09 -21.10
N VAL A 469 27.51 6.53 -20.14
CA VAL A 469 26.23 7.19 -20.43
C VAL A 469 26.43 8.42 -21.34
N HIS A 470 27.43 9.26 -21.05
CA HIS A 470 27.68 10.47 -21.83
C HIS A 470 28.26 10.23 -23.23
N ARG A 471 29.01 9.14 -23.43
CA ARG A 471 29.80 8.93 -24.65
C ARG A 471 29.26 7.85 -25.57
N GLN A 472 28.48 6.91 -25.04
CA GLN A 472 28.09 5.68 -25.74
C GLN A 472 26.59 5.48 -25.82
N VAL A 473 25.80 6.01 -24.87
CA VAL A 473 24.34 5.86 -24.89
C VAL A 473 23.71 6.87 -25.85
N ALA A 474 22.90 6.39 -26.77
CA ALA A 474 22.14 7.18 -27.73
C ALA A 474 20.65 6.79 -27.74
N ALA A 475 19.81 7.68 -28.30
CA ALA A 475 18.41 7.36 -28.54
C ALA A 475 18.29 6.14 -29.48
N GLY A 476 17.43 5.19 -29.10
CA GLY A 476 17.25 3.90 -29.76
C GLY A 476 17.96 2.75 -29.07
N ASP A 477 18.95 2.99 -28.20
CA ASP A 477 19.64 1.93 -27.48
C ASP A 477 18.73 1.22 -26.48
N THR A 478 18.97 -0.07 -26.27
CA THR A 478 18.31 -0.86 -25.22
C THR A 478 19.24 -1.04 -24.04
N ILE A 479 18.75 -0.72 -22.84
CA ILE A 479 19.48 -0.87 -21.58
C ILE A 479 18.67 -1.78 -20.66
N ARG A 480 19.33 -2.77 -20.06
CA ARG A 480 18.74 -3.58 -18.98
C ARG A 480 18.69 -2.74 -17.72
N VAL A 481 17.55 -2.71 -17.04
CA VAL A 481 17.36 -2.00 -15.79
C VAL A 481 16.86 -2.91 -14.68
N ARG A 482 17.17 -2.54 -13.43
CA ARG A 482 16.64 -3.20 -12.23
C ARG A 482 16.03 -2.18 -11.29
N GLY A 483 14.90 -2.50 -10.67
CA GLY A 483 14.17 -1.62 -9.76
C GLY A 483 12.76 -1.31 -10.28
N PRO A 484 12.09 -0.26 -9.77
CA PRO A 484 12.60 0.78 -8.86
C PRO A 484 12.77 0.29 -7.42
N ARG A 485 13.73 0.86 -6.67
CA ARG A 485 13.88 0.72 -5.21
C ARG A 485 13.86 2.09 -4.56
N ASN A 486 13.48 2.20 -3.30
CA ASN A 486 13.41 3.49 -2.61
C ASN A 486 13.91 3.39 -1.16
N HIS A 487 15.12 3.92 -0.91
CA HIS A 487 15.70 4.06 0.43
C HIS A 487 15.71 5.52 0.90
N PHE A 488 15.13 6.42 0.11
CA PHE A 488 15.05 7.84 0.38
C PHE A 488 13.62 8.34 0.21
N ALA A 489 12.67 7.59 0.78
CA ALA A 489 11.26 7.88 0.62
C ALA A 489 10.90 9.22 1.27
N LEU A 490 10.01 9.98 0.63
CA LEU A 490 9.45 11.21 1.22
C LEU A 490 8.51 10.82 2.39
N PRO A 491 8.84 11.15 3.64
CA PRO A 491 7.96 10.86 4.78
C PRO A 491 6.71 11.76 4.72
N ASP A 492 5.61 11.35 5.35
CA ASP A 492 4.49 12.27 5.58
C ASP A 492 4.86 13.25 6.70
N ALA A 493 4.99 14.53 6.37
CA ALA A 493 5.40 15.57 7.29
C ALA A 493 4.54 16.84 7.11
N ALA A 494 4.39 17.60 8.19
CA ALA A 494 3.59 18.82 8.19
C ALA A 494 4.16 19.92 7.29
N ALA A 495 5.50 19.94 7.10
CA ALA A 495 6.21 20.83 6.20
C ALA A 495 7.55 20.19 5.77
N TYR A 496 8.07 20.65 4.63
CA TYR A 496 9.32 20.15 4.06
C TYR A 496 10.33 21.26 3.83
N LEU A 497 11.59 20.98 4.15
CA LEU A 497 12.73 21.77 3.68
C LEU A 497 13.61 20.87 2.82
N PHE A 498 13.67 21.16 1.54
CA PHE A 498 14.51 20.45 0.61
C PHE A 498 15.88 21.14 0.49
N VAL A 499 16.95 20.36 0.50
CA VAL A 499 18.32 20.86 0.24
C VAL A 499 18.97 19.98 -0.82
N ALA A 500 19.27 20.55 -1.98
CA ALA A 500 19.90 19.84 -3.09
C ALA A 500 21.29 20.42 -3.38
N GLY A 501 22.26 19.53 -3.62
CA GLY A 501 23.61 19.89 -4.07
C GLY A 501 23.94 19.28 -5.43
N GLY A 502 24.09 20.11 -6.46
CA GLY A 502 24.46 19.67 -7.82
C GLY A 502 23.46 18.65 -8.38
N ILE A 503 23.94 17.45 -8.73
CA ILE A 503 23.09 16.37 -9.28
C ILE A 503 22.16 15.73 -8.23
N GLY A 504 22.36 16.01 -6.93
CA GLY A 504 21.44 15.62 -5.86
C GLY A 504 20.05 16.23 -5.99
N ILE A 505 19.82 17.12 -6.96
CA ILE A 505 18.48 17.58 -7.32
C ILE A 505 17.59 16.45 -7.87
N THR A 506 18.18 15.38 -8.41
CA THR A 506 17.44 14.31 -9.10
C THR A 506 16.39 13.59 -8.23
N PRO A 507 16.69 13.11 -7.02
CA PRO A 507 15.67 12.55 -6.12
C PRO A 507 14.78 13.62 -5.48
N ILE A 508 15.29 14.84 -5.30
CA ILE A 508 14.59 15.95 -4.62
C ILE A 508 13.51 16.58 -5.52
N LEU A 509 13.75 16.68 -6.83
CA LEU A 509 12.82 17.27 -7.78
C LEU A 509 11.42 16.64 -7.74
N PRO A 510 11.26 15.31 -7.87
CA PRO A 510 9.93 14.69 -7.74
C PRO A 510 9.34 14.84 -6.33
N MET A 511 10.15 14.98 -5.27
CA MET A 511 9.64 15.23 -3.92
C MET A 511 9.06 16.64 -3.77
N VAL A 512 9.74 17.64 -4.33
CA VAL A 512 9.26 19.03 -4.37
C VAL A 512 7.93 19.11 -5.11
N GLU A 513 7.83 18.42 -6.23
CA GLU A 513 6.59 18.39 -7.02
C GLU A 513 5.46 17.66 -6.32
N GLU A 514 5.77 16.58 -5.58
CA GLU A 514 4.80 15.87 -4.77
C GLU A 514 4.32 16.72 -3.58
N ALA A 515 5.22 17.43 -2.90
CA ALA A 515 4.86 18.36 -1.84
C ALA A 515 3.98 19.51 -2.37
N GLU A 516 4.30 20.05 -3.54
CA GLU A 516 3.47 21.08 -4.20
C GLU A 516 2.08 20.53 -4.57
N ARG A 517 2.02 19.34 -5.17
CA ARG A 517 0.78 18.66 -5.57
C ARG A 517 -0.13 18.39 -4.37
N ASN A 518 0.44 18.00 -3.25
CA ASN A 518 -0.27 17.71 -2.00
C ASN A 518 -0.55 18.95 -1.14
N GLY A 519 -0.18 20.16 -1.60
CA GLY A 519 -0.41 21.41 -0.88
C GLY A 519 0.34 21.51 0.45
N ARG A 520 1.41 20.74 0.63
CA ARG A 520 2.24 20.76 1.84
C ARG A 520 3.17 21.97 1.79
N PRO A 521 3.34 22.76 2.86
CA PRO A 521 4.32 23.84 2.89
C PRO A 521 5.72 23.33 2.62
N TRP A 522 6.42 23.90 1.64
CA TRP A 522 7.80 23.53 1.35
C TRP A 522 8.64 24.70 0.84
N ARG A 523 9.97 24.56 0.99
CA ARG A 523 10.97 25.37 0.31
C ARG A 523 12.12 24.49 -0.16
N LEU A 524 12.84 24.93 -1.19
CA LEU A 524 14.03 24.29 -1.71
C LEU A 524 15.22 25.26 -1.66
N LEU A 525 16.32 24.82 -1.06
CA LEU A 525 17.64 25.43 -1.21
C LEU A 525 18.48 24.58 -2.17
N TYR A 526 18.73 25.10 -3.37
CA TYR A 526 19.45 24.38 -4.41
C TYR A 526 20.82 25.02 -4.66
N GLY A 527 21.90 24.33 -4.27
CA GLY A 527 23.27 24.75 -4.50
C GLY A 527 23.95 24.01 -5.65
N GLY A 528 24.86 24.67 -6.35
CA GLY A 528 25.69 24.07 -7.40
C GLY A 528 26.97 24.87 -7.61
N ARG A 529 27.93 24.35 -8.41
CA ARG A 529 29.22 25.05 -8.62
C ARG A 529 29.03 26.38 -9.34
N SER A 530 28.28 26.34 -10.44
CA SER A 530 27.88 27.47 -11.28
C SER A 530 26.44 27.26 -11.74
N LEU A 531 25.76 28.34 -12.11
CA LEU A 531 24.38 28.27 -12.60
C LEU A 531 24.26 27.34 -13.82
N SER A 532 25.26 27.34 -14.71
CA SER A 532 25.27 26.51 -15.92
C SER A 532 25.41 25.01 -15.64
N SER A 533 25.88 24.61 -14.46
CA SER A 533 26.04 23.21 -14.04
C SER A 533 24.87 22.66 -13.22
N MET A 534 23.82 23.45 -13.03
CA MET A 534 22.64 23.11 -12.21
C MET A 534 21.50 22.67 -13.13
N ALA A 535 21.08 21.41 -13.01
CA ALA A 535 20.06 20.82 -13.86
C ALA A 535 18.64 21.24 -13.44
N PHE A 536 17.70 21.21 -14.39
CA PHE A 536 16.27 21.43 -14.17
C PHE A 536 15.86 22.82 -13.64
N LEU A 537 16.70 23.83 -13.80
CA LEU A 537 16.37 25.20 -13.37
C LEU A 537 15.07 25.72 -14.00
N ASP A 538 14.83 25.45 -15.29
CA ASP A 538 13.60 25.86 -15.98
C ASP A 538 12.35 25.22 -15.38
N ARG A 539 12.43 23.94 -14.99
CA ARG A 539 11.34 23.20 -14.34
C ARG A 539 11.08 23.72 -12.93
N LEU A 540 12.12 24.16 -12.22
CA LEU A 540 12.01 24.71 -10.87
C LEU A 540 11.53 26.17 -10.85
N ALA A 541 11.82 26.96 -11.90
CA ALA A 541 11.49 28.38 -11.99
C ALA A 541 10.00 28.68 -11.79
N ARG A 542 9.12 27.73 -12.15
CA ARG A 542 7.66 27.85 -11.98
C ARG A 542 7.21 27.97 -10.52
N HIS A 543 8.06 27.58 -9.56
CA HIS A 543 7.72 27.61 -8.13
C HIS A 543 8.12 28.93 -7.44
N GLY A 544 8.69 29.89 -8.19
CA GLY A 544 9.00 31.24 -7.72
C GLY A 544 9.82 31.26 -6.43
N ASP A 545 9.39 32.07 -5.46
CA ASP A 545 10.11 32.35 -4.22
C ASP A 545 10.28 31.15 -3.28
N LYS A 546 9.64 30.00 -3.57
CA LYS A 546 9.85 28.75 -2.84
C LYS A 546 11.21 28.12 -3.13
N VAL A 547 11.85 28.46 -4.25
CA VAL A 547 13.13 27.90 -4.69
C VAL A 547 14.24 28.95 -4.59
N GLN A 548 15.25 28.66 -3.79
CA GLN A 548 16.46 29.47 -3.64
C GLN A 548 17.61 28.81 -4.38
N VAL A 549 17.97 29.36 -5.55
CA VAL A 549 19.08 28.90 -6.37
C VAL A 549 20.35 29.63 -5.97
N HIS A 550 21.37 28.90 -5.49
CA HIS A 550 22.62 29.46 -4.95
C HIS A 550 23.85 28.85 -5.64
N PRO A 551 24.27 29.40 -6.80
CA PRO A 551 25.53 29.02 -7.41
C PRO A 551 26.72 29.48 -6.56
N GLN A 552 27.63 28.56 -6.26
CA GLN A 552 28.74 28.77 -5.33
C GLN A 552 29.73 29.84 -5.82
N ASP A 553 29.96 29.90 -7.14
CA ASP A 553 30.82 30.90 -7.78
C ASP A 553 30.35 32.36 -7.60
N THR A 554 29.08 32.56 -7.28
CA THR A 554 28.46 33.89 -7.12
C THR A 554 27.96 34.17 -5.71
N HIS A 555 27.52 33.14 -4.96
CA HIS A 555 26.91 33.29 -3.64
C HIS A 555 27.74 32.66 -2.50
N GLY A 556 28.81 31.92 -2.81
CA GLY A 556 29.59 31.19 -1.81
C GLY A 556 28.88 29.93 -1.30
N LEU A 557 29.17 29.54 -0.05
CA LEU A 557 28.55 28.35 0.56
C LEU A 557 27.08 28.62 0.95
N LEU A 558 26.29 27.55 1.01
CA LEU A 558 24.89 27.61 1.43
C LEU A 558 24.78 28.03 2.92
N ASP A 559 23.92 29.01 3.21
CA ASP A 559 23.58 29.41 4.58
C ASP A 559 22.56 28.43 5.18
N LEU A 560 23.06 27.30 5.69
CA LEU A 560 22.22 26.24 6.26
C LEU A 560 21.55 26.66 7.56
N ASP A 561 22.28 27.37 8.43
CA ASP A 561 21.75 27.87 9.70
C ASP A 561 20.59 28.84 9.48
N GLY A 562 20.79 29.85 8.60
CA GLY A 562 19.74 30.81 8.26
C GLY A 562 18.55 30.15 7.56
N TYR A 563 18.80 29.15 6.70
CA TYR A 563 17.74 28.42 6.02
C TYR A 563 16.88 27.58 6.98
N LEU A 564 17.50 26.93 7.97
CA LEU A 564 16.83 26.06 8.94
C LEU A 564 16.27 26.81 10.17
N ALA A 565 16.72 28.04 10.44
CA ALA A 565 16.33 28.81 11.63
C ALA A 565 14.81 29.05 11.76
N ALA A 566 14.11 29.18 10.64
CA ALA A 566 12.67 29.43 10.60
C ALA A 566 11.82 28.14 10.51
N ALA A 567 12.44 26.96 10.59
CA ALA A 567 11.71 25.70 10.51
C ALA A 567 10.74 25.54 11.69
N ALA A 568 9.49 25.18 11.36
CA ALA A 568 8.50 24.81 12.36
C ALA A 568 8.83 23.43 12.95
N PRO A 569 8.48 23.15 14.22
CA PRO A 569 8.57 21.80 14.77
C PRO A 569 7.85 20.77 13.89
N GLY A 570 8.48 19.61 13.69
CA GLY A 570 7.93 18.53 12.83
C GLY A 570 8.20 18.72 11.33
N THR A 571 9.09 19.64 10.96
CA THR A 571 9.54 19.80 9.56
C THR A 571 10.50 18.68 9.18
N ALA A 572 10.24 17.98 8.08
CA ALA A 572 11.18 17.03 7.50
C ALA A 572 12.18 17.76 6.59
N VAL A 573 13.47 17.59 6.84
CA VAL A 573 14.55 18.10 5.99
C VAL A 573 15.00 16.97 5.08
N MET A 574 14.78 17.11 3.78
CA MET A 574 15.18 16.12 2.79
C MET A 574 16.41 16.65 2.04
N ALA A 575 17.54 15.95 2.14
CA ALA A 575 18.79 16.43 1.56
C ALA A 575 19.53 15.38 0.72
N CYS A 576 20.01 15.82 -0.45
CA CYS A 576 20.85 15.00 -1.31
C CYS A 576 21.93 15.86 -1.98
N GLY A 577 23.19 15.42 -1.94
CA GLY A 577 24.30 16.18 -2.50
C GLY A 577 25.67 15.65 -2.13
N PRO A 578 26.73 16.45 -2.34
CA PRO A 578 28.10 16.07 -1.98
C PRO A 578 28.28 15.85 -0.47
N THR A 579 29.16 14.93 -0.09
CA THR A 579 29.47 14.60 1.31
C THR A 579 29.70 15.83 2.20
N PRO A 580 30.50 16.86 1.81
CA PRO A 580 30.68 18.04 2.66
C PRO A 580 29.40 18.83 2.96
N LEU A 581 28.42 18.82 2.04
CA LEU A 581 27.13 19.46 2.27
C LEU A 581 26.28 18.66 3.26
N LEU A 582 26.21 17.34 3.07
CA LEU A 582 25.42 16.46 3.93
C LEU A 582 25.99 16.41 5.35
N ASP A 583 27.32 16.33 5.51
CA ASP A 583 27.97 16.37 6.82
C ASP A 583 27.76 17.72 7.54
N ALA A 584 27.71 18.84 6.79
CA ALA A 584 27.37 20.14 7.35
C ALA A 584 25.91 20.22 7.80
N LEU A 585 24.97 19.65 7.03
CA LEU A 585 23.57 19.53 7.43
C LEU A 585 23.39 18.65 8.66
N ASP A 586 24.07 17.50 8.72
CA ASP A 586 24.07 16.61 9.89
C ASP A 586 24.51 17.39 11.15
N ALA A 587 25.58 18.17 11.06
CA ALA A 587 26.07 19.00 12.17
C ALA A 587 25.07 20.09 12.61
N VAL A 588 24.43 20.78 11.66
CA VAL A 588 23.44 21.83 11.97
C VAL A 588 22.17 21.21 12.57
N CYS A 589 21.64 20.15 11.98
CA CYS A 589 20.43 19.46 12.43
C CYS A 589 20.62 18.77 13.79
N ALA A 590 21.81 18.23 14.10
CA ALA A 590 22.09 17.61 15.40
C ALA A 590 21.88 18.55 16.59
N THR A 591 22.00 19.86 16.37
CA THR A 591 21.74 20.88 17.41
C THR A 591 20.32 21.45 17.37
N ASN A 592 19.52 21.06 16.38
CA ASN A 592 18.18 21.58 16.11
C ASN A 592 17.11 20.49 16.29
N GLY A 593 16.62 20.35 17.53
CA GLY A 593 15.57 19.37 17.87
C GLY A 593 14.17 19.65 17.30
N ARG A 594 14.03 20.54 16.32
CA ARG A 594 12.73 20.88 15.68
C ARG A 594 12.53 20.16 14.36
N VAL A 595 13.59 19.62 13.77
CA VAL A 595 13.58 19.06 12.42
C VAL A 595 14.07 17.62 12.43
N THR A 596 13.58 16.82 11.50
CA THR A 596 14.10 15.47 11.24
C THR A 596 14.85 15.48 9.92
N LEU A 597 16.13 15.12 9.93
CA LEU A 597 16.96 15.11 8.74
C LEU A 597 16.96 13.72 8.09
N HIS A 598 16.66 13.69 6.79
CA HIS A 598 16.75 12.51 5.93
C HIS A 598 17.76 12.82 4.83
N THR A 599 18.74 11.93 4.62
CA THR A 599 19.78 12.12 3.61
C THR A 599 19.92 10.94 2.67
N GLU A 600 20.27 11.22 1.40
CA GLU A 600 20.74 10.22 0.43
C GLU A 600 22.16 10.57 -0.02
N ARG A 601 23.06 9.58 0.01
CA ARG A 601 24.48 9.72 -0.36
C ARG A 601 24.76 8.97 -1.66
N PHE A 602 25.25 9.67 -2.68
CA PHE A 602 25.66 9.07 -3.97
C PHE A 602 27.11 8.54 -3.97
N THR A 603 27.87 8.79 -2.92
CA THR A 603 29.25 8.31 -2.78
C THR A 603 29.41 7.74 -1.39
N ALA A 604 30.00 6.54 -1.31
CA ALA A 604 30.30 5.90 -0.04
C ALA A 604 31.31 6.76 0.76
N PRO A 605 31.15 6.87 2.08
CA PRO A 605 32.12 7.57 2.91
C PRO A 605 33.49 6.88 2.84
N THR A 606 34.57 7.67 2.79
CA THR A 606 35.93 7.16 2.99
C THR A 606 36.09 6.61 4.40
N ARG A 607 36.40 5.31 4.52
CA ARG A 607 36.54 4.64 5.82
C ARG A 607 37.96 4.72 6.36
N SER A 608 38.10 4.80 7.67
CA SER A 608 39.34 4.46 8.37
C SER A 608 39.42 2.95 8.55
N ASP A 609 40.55 2.33 8.21
CA ASP A 609 40.84 0.92 8.48
C ASP A 609 40.92 0.68 10.01
N SER A 610 39.77 0.46 10.66
CA SER A 610 39.73 -0.21 11.96
C SER A 610 40.20 -1.67 11.78
N SER A 611 40.74 -2.29 12.84
CA SER A 611 41.38 -3.62 12.78
C SER A 611 40.47 -4.65 12.13
N VAL A 612 40.75 -4.97 10.87
CA VAL A 612 39.98 -5.95 10.09
C VAL A 612 40.53 -7.33 10.39
N THR A 613 39.77 -8.19 11.06
CA THR A 613 40.13 -9.59 11.33
C THR A 613 39.38 -10.54 10.41
N ALA A 614 39.93 -11.73 10.23
CA ALA A 614 39.24 -12.85 9.58
C ALA A 614 38.22 -13.48 10.54
N PHE A 615 37.13 -14.03 10.02
CA PHE A 615 36.05 -14.65 10.79
C PHE A 615 35.32 -15.72 9.96
N ASP A 616 34.54 -16.56 10.64
CA ASP A 616 33.75 -17.61 9.98
C ASP A 616 32.28 -17.18 9.79
N VAL A 617 31.72 -17.49 8.62
CA VAL A 617 30.30 -17.26 8.29
C VAL A 617 29.62 -18.58 8.00
N VAL A 618 28.59 -18.92 8.76
CA VAL A 618 27.76 -20.10 8.52
C VAL A 618 26.53 -19.70 7.73
N LEU A 619 26.36 -20.32 6.57
CA LEU A 619 25.22 -20.16 5.69
C LEU A 619 24.16 -21.19 6.09
N ALA A 620 23.11 -20.76 6.79
CA ALA A 620 22.18 -21.66 7.47
C ALA A 620 21.36 -22.55 6.53
N ARG A 621 21.04 -22.08 5.32
CA ARG A 621 20.21 -22.83 4.36
C ARG A 621 21.04 -23.90 3.65
N THR A 622 22.31 -23.62 3.40
CA THR A 622 23.22 -24.58 2.73
C THR A 622 24.01 -25.45 3.71
N GLY A 623 24.12 -25.04 4.98
CA GLY A 623 24.95 -25.69 5.99
C GLY A 623 26.46 -25.50 5.79
N VAL A 624 26.87 -24.62 4.86
CA VAL A 624 28.26 -24.34 4.53
C VAL A 624 28.85 -23.32 5.51
N THR A 625 30.08 -23.55 5.96
CA THR A 625 30.88 -22.54 6.67
C THR A 625 31.92 -21.95 5.73
N LEU A 626 31.88 -20.64 5.53
CA LEU A 626 32.87 -19.87 4.79
C LEU A 626 33.87 -19.23 5.75
N HIS A 627 35.16 -19.29 5.40
CA HIS A 627 36.18 -18.48 6.06
C HIS A 627 36.35 -17.16 5.28
N VAL A 628 36.11 -16.02 5.93
CA VAL A 628 36.18 -14.69 5.30
C VAL A 628 37.47 -14.00 5.71
N GLU A 629 38.39 -13.88 4.76
CA GLU A 629 39.70 -13.24 4.96
C GLU A 629 39.59 -11.73 5.25
N GLU A 630 40.66 -11.14 5.80
CA GLU A 630 40.70 -9.70 6.17
C GLU A 630 40.33 -8.76 5.01
N LYS A 631 40.70 -9.11 3.78
CA LYS A 631 40.47 -8.28 2.58
C LYS A 631 39.33 -8.77 1.70
N GLN A 632 38.60 -9.79 2.14
CA GLN A 632 37.49 -10.38 1.39
C GLN A 632 36.16 -9.93 1.99
N SER A 633 35.19 -9.63 1.14
CA SER A 633 33.81 -9.40 1.58
C SER A 633 33.08 -10.73 1.79
N ILE A 634 32.06 -10.74 2.63
CA ILE A 634 31.20 -11.93 2.80
C ILE A 634 30.54 -12.30 1.47
N LEU A 635 30.13 -11.28 0.68
CA LEU A 635 29.61 -11.46 -0.68
C LEU A 635 30.59 -12.22 -1.59
N ASP A 636 31.85 -11.80 -1.67
CA ASP A 636 32.83 -12.45 -2.55
C ASP A 636 33.17 -13.87 -2.08
N ALA A 637 33.17 -14.11 -0.77
CA ALA A 637 33.31 -15.47 -0.22
C ALA A 637 32.13 -16.37 -0.62
N ALA A 638 30.90 -15.86 -0.52
CA ALA A 638 29.68 -16.58 -0.91
C ALA A 638 29.64 -16.88 -2.42
N LEU A 639 29.89 -15.87 -3.26
CA LEU A 639 29.95 -16.04 -4.72
C LEU A 639 31.06 -17.00 -5.15
N GLY A 640 32.23 -16.93 -4.51
CA GLY A 640 33.35 -17.85 -4.75
C GLY A 640 33.03 -19.30 -4.41
N HIS A 641 32.09 -19.53 -3.50
CA HIS A 641 31.57 -20.85 -3.14
C HIS A 641 30.34 -21.28 -3.96
N GLY A 642 29.96 -20.48 -4.97
CA GLY A 642 28.82 -20.76 -5.85
C GLY A 642 27.46 -20.48 -5.23
N VAL A 643 27.40 -19.75 -4.11
CA VAL A 643 26.14 -19.36 -3.47
C VAL A 643 25.58 -18.15 -4.21
N PRO A 644 24.38 -18.25 -4.81
CA PRO A 644 23.80 -17.15 -5.57
C PRO A 644 23.33 -16.06 -4.61
N VAL A 645 23.98 -14.89 -4.65
CA VAL A 645 23.56 -13.72 -3.89
C VAL A 645 23.37 -12.52 -4.80
N LEU A 646 22.23 -11.85 -4.67
CA LEU A 646 21.95 -10.61 -5.39
C LEU A 646 22.91 -9.52 -4.92
N SER A 647 23.56 -8.84 -5.88
CA SER A 647 24.44 -7.71 -5.58
C SER A 647 24.47 -6.72 -6.75
N SER A 648 24.67 -5.43 -6.41
CA SER A 648 24.74 -4.35 -7.40
C SER A 648 25.95 -3.44 -7.13
N CYS A 649 25.87 -2.51 -6.16
CA CYS A 649 26.91 -1.48 -5.99
C CYS A 649 28.24 -1.99 -5.39
N ARG A 650 28.17 -3.03 -4.54
CA ARG A 650 29.30 -3.56 -3.73
C ARG A 650 30.02 -2.53 -2.85
N GLU A 651 29.33 -1.45 -2.49
CA GLU A 651 29.87 -0.31 -1.73
C GLU A 651 29.01 0.06 -0.51
N GLY A 652 27.98 -0.75 -0.21
CA GLY A 652 27.08 -0.51 0.92
C GLY A 652 26.10 0.64 0.73
N LEU A 653 25.79 1.01 -0.52
CA LEU A 653 24.91 2.14 -0.84
C LEU A 653 23.50 1.73 -1.29
N CYS A 654 23.32 0.49 -1.75
CA CYS A 654 22.16 0.11 -2.55
C CYS A 654 21.14 -0.84 -1.94
N GLY A 655 21.44 -1.46 -0.81
CA GLY A 655 20.56 -2.46 -0.19
C GLY A 655 20.48 -3.82 -0.91
N THR A 656 20.88 -3.95 -2.18
CA THR A 656 20.67 -5.19 -2.97
C THR A 656 21.23 -6.48 -2.35
N CYS A 657 22.33 -6.40 -1.60
CA CYS A 657 22.96 -7.56 -0.94
C CYS A 657 22.55 -7.67 0.54
N GLU A 658 21.37 -7.18 0.88
CA GLU A 658 20.83 -7.32 2.22
C GLU A 658 20.59 -8.81 2.53
N THR A 659 21.07 -9.26 3.67
CA THR A 659 20.96 -10.65 4.11
C THR A 659 20.57 -10.71 5.58
N PRO A 660 19.53 -11.47 5.95
CA PRO A 660 19.17 -11.69 7.35
C PRO A 660 20.30 -12.33 8.16
N VAL A 661 20.51 -11.81 9.37
CA VAL A 661 21.45 -12.33 10.36
C VAL A 661 20.68 -13.18 11.38
N LEU A 662 21.07 -14.43 11.54
CA LEU A 662 20.39 -15.39 12.42
C LEU A 662 21.10 -15.54 13.78
N ASP A 663 22.42 -15.33 13.83
CA ASP A 663 23.24 -15.39 15.04
C ASP A 663 24.60 -14.68 14.81
N GLY A 664 25.20 -14.15 15.88
CA GLY A 664 26.43 -13.34 15.86
C GLY A 664 26.19 -11.83 15.71
N GLU A 665 27.25 -11.03 15.84
CA GLU A 665 27.17 -9.57 15.85
C GLU A 665 27.74 -8.95 14.55
N PRO A 666 26.90 -8.31 13.71
CA PRO A 666 27.36 -7.66 12.49
C PRO A 666 28.13 -6.35 12.77
N ASP A 667 29.28 -6.20 12.11
CA ASP A 667 29.98 -4.90 11.97
C ASP A 667 29.39 -4.17 10.77
N HIS A 668 28.38 -3.34 11.02
CA HIS A 668 27.63 -2.61 9.98
C HIS A 668 28.51 -1.59 9.27
N ARG A 669 28.63 -1.77 7.95
CA ARG A 669 29.44 -0.90 7.10
C ARG A 669 28.67 -0.27 5.96
N ASP A 670 27.37 -0.46 5.84
CA ASP A 670 26.58 0.23 4.83
C ASP A 670 26.18 1.66 5.25
N THR A 671 25.53 2.38 4.35
CA THR A 671 24.83 3.65 4.62
C THR A 671 23.34 3.54 4.29
N VAL A 672 22.81 2.31 4.31
CA VAL A 672 21.41 2.01 3.93
C VAL A 672 20.57 1.84 5.20
N LEU A 673 21.05 1.04 6.14
CA LEU A 673 20.39 0.79 7.41
C LEU A 673 20.52 2.01 8.32
N THR A 674 19.41 2.39 8.94
CA THR A 674 19.30 3.36 10.02
C THR A 674 20.04 2.89 11.27
N GLU A 675 20.29 3.79 12.21
CA GLU A 675 20.98 3.45 13.47
C GLU A 675 20.19 2.41 14.29
N ASP A 676 18.86 2.52 14.32
CA ASP A 676 17.99 1.55 14.99
C ASP A 676 18.03 0.17 14.31
N GLU A 677 18.05 0.13 12.97
CA GLU A 677 18.20 -1.13 12.22
C GLU A 677 19.56 -1.79 12.47
N ARG A 678 20.64 -1.00 12.52
CA ARG A 678 21.98 -1.50 12.88
C ARG A 678 22.03 -2.03 14.32
N ALA A 679 21.34 -1.35 15.25
CA ALA A 679 21.30 -1.77 16.64
C ALA A 679 20.53 -3.08 16.84
N ARG A 680 19.51 -3.36 16.02
CA ARG A 680 18.77 -4.63 16.04
C ARG A 680 19.62 -5.79 15.51
N GLY A 681 20.49 -5.53 14.54
CA GLY A 681 21.44 -6.52 14.00
C GLY A 681 20.79 -7.73 13.33
N ASP A 682 19.53 -7.62 12.90
CA ASP A 682 18.74 -8.72 12.29
C ASP A 682 19.00 -8.89 10.78
N THR A 683 19.74 -7.95 10.17
CA THR A 683 20.07 -7.93 8.74
C THR A 683 21.41 -7.23 8.51
N MET A 684 22.08 -7.50 7.39
CA MET A 684 23.32 -6.80 7.04
C MET A 684 23.56 -6.71 5.53
N MET A 685 24.37 -5.74 5.10
CA MET A 685 24.84 -5.62 3.72
C MET A 685 26.17 -6.38 3.53
N ILE A 686 26.09 -7.63 3.08
CA ILE A 686 27.24 -8.56 3.04
C ILE A 686 28.38 -8.16 2.07
N CYS A 687 28.16 -7.15 1.22
CA CYS A 687 29.21 -6.64 0.33
C CYS A 687 30.26 -5.77 1.04
N VAL A 688 29.91 -5.18 2.18
CA VAL A 688 30.81 -4.31 2.94
C VAL A 688 30.85 -4.61 4.43
N SER A 689 29.72 -5.03 5.01
CA SER A 689 29.60 -5.30 6.45
C SER A 689 30.40 -6.55 6.84
N ARG A 690 30.88 -6.57 8.08
CA ARG A 690 31.73 -7.63 8.64
C ARG A 690 31.11 -8.20 9.92
N CYS A 691 31.92 -8.79 10.78
CA CYS A 691 31.53 -9.40 12.03
C CYS A 691 32.41 -8.84 13.16
N THR A 692 31.81 -8.49 14.31
CA THR A 692 32.56 -8.13 15.52
C THR A 692 32.89 -9.36 16.39
N SER A 693 32.16 -10.47 16.21
CA SER A 693 32.44 -11.78 16.81
C SER A 693 33.33 -12.67 15.93
N ASP A 694 33.80 -13.81 16.46
CA ASP A 694 34.59 -14.79 15.69
C ASP A 694 33.76 -15.53 14.62
N ARG A 695 32.42 -15.48 14.75
CA ARG A 695 31.48 -16.20 13.90
C ARG A 695 30.18 -15.43 13.69
N LEU A 696 29.63 -15.55 12.49
CA LEU A 696 28.30 -15.06 12.09
C LEU A 696 27.47 -16.18 11.44
N VAL A 697 26.15 -16.17 11.60
CA VAL A 697 25.23 -17.08 10.93
C VAL A 697 24.24 -16.27 10.09
N LEU A 698 24.18 -16.54 8.79
CA LEU A 698 23.36 -15.83 7.82
C LEU A 698 22.31 -16.74 7.20
N ASP A 699 21.15 -16.18 6.84
CA ASP A 699 20.09 -16.90 6.13
C ASP A 699 20.39 -17.07 4.63
N LEU A 700 21.47 -17.83 4.33
CA LEU A 700 21.99 -18.11 2.99
C LEU A 700 22.19 -19.59 2.70
#